data_AF-A0A250KF50-F1
#
_entry.id   AF-A0A250KF50-F1
#
_cell.length_a   1.000
_cell.length_b   1.000
_cell.length_c   1.000
_cell.angle_alpha   90.00
_cell.angle_beta   90.00
_cell.angle_gamma   90.00
#
_symmetry.space_group_name_H-M   'P 1'
#
loop_
_entity.id
_entity.type
_entity.pdbx_description
1 polymer ?
#
loop_
_entity_poly.entity_id
_entity_poly.type
_entity_poly.pdbx_seq_one_letter_code
_entity_poly.pdbx_strand_id
1 'polypeptide(L)'
;MNIQFHIDYQTYYGQDLVLNIITGQHNGAIEASQYRMRTSDGYHWEVEVKKDAKPGTHIEYFYSILCGDNEQRKEWGIVNHRLDFDTERSLNYRVYDHWSDIPDNAYLYTSAITDCVAGKKMAKGKLNNYNKAVTLKVRAPQLGATDELYLVGAEPALGAWNVKKALKMAQYNINEWSYTLDATKLVGDQLEVKFFVKSNDSNENLVWEYSDNRTVTLPTMDEGDVVVYELTEAAFPLPAVRVAGTLVPVFSLRSETSFGIGDFGDLKKMVDWVSMTNQRALQILPINDTTITHTWTDSYPYSCISIFALHPQYADLTALPALKDKKQSEKFEKLRKELNALPQIDYERVNDAKNEYLRLLFEQEGTKVLESTAFKTFFAETESWLVPYAQYSYMRDKFGTADFSHWPDHKQWDEADRKALSNPKDKAYKEVAFFYYVQFVLSSQLKAVHEYAQAHKIILKGDIPIGVNRYGCDVWTEPRYFNLNGQAGAPPDDFSVNGQNWGFPTYNWDEMIKDGCQWWVNRFQNMAQYFDAYRIDHVLGFFRIWEIPIHSVHGLLGQFSPSLGMSREEIEGYGLHWQEELFTEPFIADWVLDRIFREHADEVRQKYVEHVWGDRYKMRSAYDTQRKVEKAFAGKTSDVDIWLRDGLYALISNVLFVRDHKDPNRFHPRICVQFDFIYESLYDSDKAIFNKLYNDYFYRRNNQFWYQEAMKKLPKLVNATRMLVCAEDLGMVPDCVAWVMNELRILSLEIQSMPKDPKVRFGHLGENPYRSVSTISTHDMATLRQWWDEDWERAQDYFNSMLHRGGPAPHPLPGWLARDIVSRHLTSPSMLCILGIQDWMSIDEELRLADPNAERINVPANPKHYWRYRMHVSIEDLMKNKAFNEQITDLIYQAGR
;
A
#
# COMPACT_ATOMS: atom_id res chain seq x y z
N MET A 1 31.50 11.67 27.80
CA MET A 1 31.98 12.46 26.65
C MET A 1 31.17 13.74 26.57
N ASN A 2 31.77 14.85 26.13
CA ASN A 2 31.05 16.07 25.82
C ASN A 2 30.72 16.10 24.32
N ILE A 3 29.49 16.41 23.94
CA ILE A 3 29.08 16.44 22.53
C ILE A 3 28.44 17.80 22.26
N GLN A 4 29.03 18.58 21.37
CA GLN A 4 28.50 19.87 20.92
C GLN A 4 27.93 19.69 19.52
N PHE A 5 26.64 19.91 19.35
CA PHE A 5 25.98 19.92 18.04
C PHE A 5 25.87 21.35 17.54
N HIS A 6 26.14 21.53 16.25
CA HIS A 6 26.04 22.77 15.50
C HIS A 6 25.20 22.52 14.26
N ILE A 7 24.26 23.41 13.96
CA ILE A 7 23.43 23.32 12.75
C ILE A 7 23.03 24.72 12.29
N ASP A 8 23.06 24.90 10.97
CA ASP A 8 22.62 26.11 10.31
C ASP A 8 21.16 25.94 9.87
N TYR A 9 20.24 26.67 10.50
CA TYR A 9 18.81 26.61 10.19
C TYR A 9 18.09 27.93 10.51
N GLN A 10 17.41 28.48 9.51
CA GLN A 10 16.64 29.71 9.66
C GLN A 10 15.28 29.45 10.34
N THR A 11 15.07 30.07 11.51
CA THR A 11 13.80 30.05 12.24
C THR A 11 13.01 31.35 12.08
N TYR A 12 11.71 31.29 12.38
CA TYR A 12 10.83 32.47 12.52
C TYR A 12 10.55 32.78 13.99
N TYR A 13 10.05 34.00 14.26
CA TYR A 13 9.72 34.44 15.61
C TYR A 13 8.80 33.43 16.34
N GLY A 14 9.22 32.99 17.53
CA GLY A 14 8.50 32.02 18.36
C GLY A 14 8.84 30.55 18.11
N GLN A 15 9.72 30.25 17.13
CA GLN A 15 10.20 28.91 16.86
C GLN A 15 11.51 28.60 17.59
N ASP A 16 11.59 27.41 18.16
CA ASP A 16 12.81 26.84 18.74
C ASP A 16 13.25 25.61 17.95
N LEU A 17 14.54 25.52 17.66
CA LEU A 17 15.15 24.29 17.14
C LEU A 17 15.50 23.35 18.29
N VAL A 18 15.11 22.08 18.14
CA VAL A 18 15.27 21.05 19.17
C VAL A 18 15.99 19.84 18.60
N LEU A 19 17.05 19.43 19.29
CA LEU A 19 17.74 18.18 19.05
C LEU A 19 17.03 17.05 19.83
N ASN A 20 16.67 15.98 19.14
CA ASN A 20 16.00 14.82 19.71
C ASN A 20 16.93 13.61 19.61
N ILE A 21 17.56 13.21 20.72
CA ILE A 21 18.44 12.03 20.76
C ILE A 21 17.60 10.81 21.11
N ILE A 22 17.60 9.81 20.23
CA ILE A 22 16.81 8.59 20.39
C ILE A 22 17.34 7.77 21.56
N THR A 23 16.46 7.41 22.48
CA THR A 23 16.75 6.62 23.68
C THR A 23 16.14 5.22 23.64
N GLY A 24 15.14 5.01 22.79
CA GLY A 24 14.48 3.72 22.61
C GLY A 24 13.34 3.80 21.59
N GLN A 25 12.70 2.67 21.38
CA GLN A 25 11.44 2.57 20.63
C GLN A 25 10.47 1.73 21.46
N HIS A 26 9.25 2.22 21.64
CA HIS A 26 8.18 1.50 22.34
C HIS A 26 6.91 1.55 21.49
N ASN A 27 6.36 0.37 21.15
CA ASN A 27 5.19 0.24 20.27
C ASN A 27 5.29 1.03 18.96
N GLY A 28 6.49 1.10 18.35
CA GLY A 28 6.71 1.86 17.12
C GLY A 28 6.83 3.38 17.29
N ALA A 29 6.60 3.92 18.49
CA ALA A 29 6.91 5.31 18.81
C ALA A 29 8.38 5.45 19.21
N ILE A 30 9.07 6.43 18.63
CA ILE A 30 10.44 6.77 18.99
C ILE A 30 10.40 7.53 20.32
N GLU A 31 11.09 6.98 21.31
CA GLU A 31 11.39 7.70 22.54
C GLU A 31 12.69 8.47 22.35
N ALA A 32 12.66 9.78 22.62
CA ALA A 32 13.82 10.63 22.47
C ALA A 32 13.93 11.63 23.63
N SER A 33 15.17 11.89 24.05
CA SER A 33 15.51 13.00 24.93
C SER A 33 15.63 14.27 24.11
N GLN A 34 14.88 15.30 24.51
CA GLN A 34 14.82 16.59 23.82
C GLN A 34 15.77 17.61 24.43
N TYR A 35 16.51 18.32 23.58
CA TYR A 35 17.44 19.38 23.96
C TYR A 35 17.14 20.63 23.12
N ARG A 36 16.57 21.68 23.73
CA ARG A 36 16.38 22.97 23.05
C ARG A 36 17.74 23.59 22.74
N MET A 37 17.96 23.92 21.48
CA MET A 37 19.20 24.53 21.02
C MET A 37 19.20 26.04 21.30
N ARG A 38 20.38 26.64 21.27
CA ARG A 38 20.57 28.08 21.50
C ARG A 38 21.08 28.72 20.22
N THR A 39 20.63 29.94 19.94
CA THR A 39 21.10 30.75 18.82
C THR A 39 21.27 32.20 19.28
N SER A 40 22.13 32.94 18.59
CA SER A 40 22.32 34.39 18.80
C SER A 40 21.77 35.24 17.65
N ASP A 41 21.51 34.63 16.49
CA ASP A 41 21.11 35.31 15.25
C ASP A 41 19.89 34.69 14.55
N GLY A 42 19.36 33.58 15.08
CA GLY A 42 18.22 32.88 14.50
C GLY A 42 18.58 31.92 13.36
N TYR A 43 19.87 31.76 13.07
CA TYR A 43 20.40 30.94 11.98
C TYR A 43 21.41 29.90 12.45
N HIS A 44 22.42 30.28 13.24
CA HIS A 44 23.40 29.33 13.79
C HIS A 44 22.91 28.82 15.14
N TRP A 45 22.70 27.51 15.25
CA TRP A 45 22.20 26.87 16.46
C TRP A 45 23.22 25.92 17.05
N GLU A 46 23.34 25.93 18.38
CA GLU A 46 24.21 25.01 19.10
C GLU A 46 23.56 24.43 20.37
N VAL A 47 23.99 23.23 20.74
CA VAL A 47 23.68 22.64 22.05
C VAL A 47 24.80 21.73 22.54
N GLU A 48 25.08 21.80 23.84
CA GLU A 48 26.00 20.90 24.53
C GLU A 48 25.22 19.77 25.22
N VAL A 49 25.61 18.53 24.94
CA VAL A 49 25.03 17.32 25.54
C VAL A 49 26.14 16.50 26.20
N LYS A 50 25.97 16.21 27.49
CA LYS A 50 26.84 15.29 28.22
C LYS A 50 26.23 13.89 28.20
N LYS A 51 26.94 12.94 27.59
CA LYS A 51 26.50 11.54 27.51
C LYS A 51 27.62 10.59 27.91
N ASP A 52 27.25 9.54 28.65
CA ASP A 52 28.14 8.42 28.91
C ASP A 52 28.07 7.47 27.71
N ALA A 53 29.00 7.63 26.77
CA ALA A 53 29.09 6.86 25.54
C ALA A 53 30.39 6.06 25.54
N LYS A 54 30.33 4.81 25.05
CA LYS A 54 31.49 3.93 24.97
C LYS A 54 32.07 3.97 23.56
N PRO A 55 33.41 3.93 23.40
CA PRO A 55 34.03 3.73 22.09
C PRO A 55 33.43 2.49 21.39
N GLY A 56 33.10 2.64 20.12
CA GLY A 56 32.51 1.60 19.27
C GLY A 56 30.98 1.53 19.33
N THR A 57 30.32 2.40 20.11
CA THR A 57 28.87 2.60 20.07
C THR A 57 28.48 3.77 19.18
N HIS A 58 27.19 4.01 19.01
CA HIS A 58 26.65 5.16 18.30
C HIS A 58 25.41 5.72 19.01
N ILE A 59 25.01 6.93 18.61
CA ILE A 59 23.68 7.49 18.89
C ILE A 59 22.99 7.83 17.58
N GLU A 60 21.67 7.74 17.59
CA GLU A 60 20.80 8.26 16.53
C GLU A 60 20.03 9.46 17.05
N TYR A 61 19.77 10.43 16.17
CA TYR A 61 19.10 11.67 16.53
C TYR A 61 18.45 12.34 15.30
N PHE A 62 17.55 13.28 15.56
CA PHE A 62 16.90 14.11 14.55
C PHE A 62 16.56 15.49 15.13
N TYR A 63 16.35 16.46 14.25
CA TYR A 63 15.94 17.81 14.62
C TYR A 63 14.43 18.02 14.43
N SER A 64 13.85 18.87 15.27
CA SER A 64 12.47 19.32 15.14
C SER A 64 12.32 20.80 15.48
N ILE A 65 11.25 21.41 14.97
CA ILE A 65 10.88 22.80 15.21
C ILE A 65 9.64 22.82 16.10
N LEU A 66 9.75 23.46 17.26
CA LEU A 66 8.65 23.67 18.18
C LEU A 66 8.23 25.15 18.16
N CYS A 67 6.93 25.42 18.30
CA CYS A 67 6.40 26.72 18.66
C CYS A 67 5.70 26.59 20.02
N GLY A 68 6.35 27.05 21.10
CA GLY A 68 5.95 26.71 22.47
C GLY A 68 6.22 25.22 22.74
N ASP A 69 5.15 24.44 22.90
CA ASP A 69 5.19 22.98 23.07
C ASP A 69 4.64 22.22 21.85
N ASN A 70 4.20 22.94 20.81
CA ASN A 70 3.62 22.34 19.61
C ASN A 70 4.71 22.10 18.55
N GLU A 71 4.88 20.83 18.14
CA GLU A 71 5.74 20.48 17.00
C GLU A 71 5.13 21.01 15.70
N GLN A 72 5.88 21.88 15.01
CA GLN A 72 5.51 22.46 13.72
C GLN A 72 6.12 21.69 12.55
N ARG A 73 7.35 21.22 12.74
CA ARG A 73 8.11 20.50 11.71
C ARG A 73 9.05 19.50 12.36
N LYS A 74 9.30 18.41 11.67
CA LYS A 74 10.26 17.39 12.05
C LYS A 74 11.01 16.95 10.81
N GLU A 75 12.28 16.58 10.98
CA GLU A 75 13.07 15.98 9.91
C GLU A 75 12.50 14.65 9.42
N TRP A 76 13.01 14.20 8.28
CA TRP A 76 12.62 12.95 7.68
C TRP A 76 12.83 11.75 8.61
N GLY A 77 11.75 11.03 8.91
CA GLY A 77 11.73 10.00 9.96
C GLY A 77 12.23 8.60 9.56
N ILE A 78 12.56 8.36 8.28
CA ILE A 78 12.99 7.02 7.82
C ILE A 78 14.48 6.78 8.11
N VAL A 79 15.31 7.81 7.94
CA VAL A 79 16.77 7.73 8.14
C VAL A 79 17.20 8.89 9.02
N ASN A 80 17.38 8.59 10.31
CA ASN A 80 17.87 9.55 11.30
C ASN A 80 19.36 9.83 11.10
N HIS A 81 19.83 10.95 11.66
CA HIS A 81 21.26 11.18 11.79
C HIS A 81 21.88 10.17 12.76
N ARG A 82 23.13 9.80 12.48
CA ARG A 82 23.90 8.87 13.31
C ARG A 82 25.26 9.46 13.65
N LEU A 83 25.64 9.40 14.91
CA LEU A 83 26.99 9.73 15.39
C LEU A 83 27.64 8.48 15.96
N ASP A 84 28.70 8.00 15.31
CA ASP A 84 29.53 6.90 15.78
C ASP A 84 30.67 7.41 16.67
N PHE A 85 30.90 6.74 17.81
CA PHE A 85 32.04 7.02 18.69
C PHE A 85 33.22 6.14 18.30
N ASP A 86 33.85 6.45 17.17
CA ASP A 86 34.85 5.60 16.51
C ASP A 86 36.29 5.80 17.00
N THR A 87 36.53 6.67 17.98
CA THR A 87 37.87 6.91 18.55
C THR A 87 37.98 6.43 20.00
N GLU A 88 39.13 5.86 20.37
CA GLU A 88 39.39 5.37 21.74
C GLU A 88 39.73 6.49 22.74
N ARG A 89 40.29 7.60 22.25
CA ARG A 89 40.85 8.68 23.09
C ARG A 89 39.97 9.94 23.16
N SER A 90 38.80 9.93 22.52
CA SER A 90 37.93 11.12 22.50
C SER A 90 37.39 11.49 23.86
N LEU A 91 37.44 12.78 24.17
CA LEU A 91 36.77 13.40 25.29
C LEU A 91 35.62 14.29 24.81
N ASN A 92 35.81 14.99 23.68
CA ASN A 92 34.86 15.94 23.12
C ASN A 92 34.55 15.64 21.65
N TYR A 93 33.28 15.71 21.28
CA TYR A 93 32.80 15.68 19.89
C TYR A 93 32.22 17.04 19.54
N ARG A 94 32.55 17.57 18.37
CA ARG A 94 31.89 18.73 17.76
C ARG A 94 31.29 18.29 16.44
N VAL A 95 29.97 18.28 16.35
CA VAL A 95 29.21 17.81 15.19
C VAL A 95 28.66 19.03 14.46
N TYR A 96 28.97 19.15 13.17
CA TYR A 96 28.41 20.15 12.27
C TYR A 96 27.44 19.45 11.32
N ASP A 97 26.15 19.67 11.55
CA ASP A 97 25.04 19.05 10.84
C ASP A 97 24.35 20.01 9.88
N HIS A 98 23.40 19.45 9.13
CA HIS A 98 22.44 20.18 8.32
C HIS A 98 21.04 19.58 8.50
N TRP A 99 20.01 20.38 8.24
CA TRP A 99 18.63 19.89 8.26
C TRP A 99 18.38 18.83 7.18
N SER A 100 17.69 17.75 7.51
CA SER A 100 17.33 16.65 6.59
C SER A 100 15.84 16.61 6.26
N ASP A 101 15.48 17.17 5.11
CA ASP A 101 14.15 16.97 4.50
C ASP A 101 14.01 15.61 3.81
N ILE A 102 12.79 15.26 3.39
CA ILE A 102 12.54 14.08 2.54
C ILE A 102 13.23 14.32 1.18
N PRO A 103 14.28 13.57 0.82
CA PRO A 103 15.01 13.84 -0.41
C PRO A 103 14.21 13.39 -1.64
N ASP A 104 14.46 14.01 -2.80
CA ASP A 104 13.78 13.65 -4.06
C ASP A 104 13.98 12.20 -4.48
N ASN A 105 15.11 11.63 -4.04
CA ASN A 105 15.51 10.26 -4.24
C ASN A 105 15.28 9.36 -3.00
N ALA A 106 14.35 9.72 -2.11
CA ALA A 106 14.00 8.94 -0.91
C ALA A 106 13.76 7.44 -1.18
N TYR A 107 13.27 7.11 -2.38
CA TYR A 107 13.10 5.72 -2.83
C TYR A 107 14.40 4.89 -2.76
N LEU A 108 15.58 5.50 -2.93
CA LEU A 108 16.89 4.83 -2.85
C LEU A 108 17.26 4.37 -1.43
N TYR A 109 16.54 4.83 -0.40
CA TYR A 109 16.73 4.43 0.99
C TYR A 109 15.78 3.32 1.43
N THR A 110 14.84 2.93 0.56
CA THR A 110 13.86 1.88 0.83
C THR A 110 14.50 0.50 0.82
N SER A 111 13.91 -0.47 1.53
CA SER A 111 14.35 -1.87 1.49
C SER A 111 14.26 -2.47 0.08
N ALA A 112 13.28 -2.04 -0.73
CA ALA A 112 13.18 -2.43 -2.14
C ALA A 112 14.48 -2.14 -2.92
N ILE A 113 15.11 -0.99 -2.67
CA ILE A 113 16.35 -0.64 -3.36
C ILE A 113 17.57 -1.16 -2.61
N THR A 114 17.72 -0.81 -1.33
CA THR A 114 18.97 -1.10 -0.58
C THR A 114 19.13 -2.58 -0.29
N ASP A 115 18.04 -3.29 -0.02
CA ASP A 115 18.10 -4.68 0.43
C ASP A 115 17.98 -5.65 -0.75
N CYS A 116 17.27 -5.25 -1.82
CA CYS A 116 17.04 -6.09 -3.00
C CYS A 116 17.87 -5.65 -4.22
N VAL A 117 17.54 -4.51 -4.84
CA VAL A 117 18.11 -4.12 -6.15
C VAL A 117 19.61 -3.85 -6.07
N ALA A 118 20.02 -2.97 -5.16
CA ALA A 118 21.42 -2.63 -4.94
C ALA A 118 22.14 -3.72 -4.12
N GLY A 119 21.50 -4.19 -3.05
CA GLY A 119 22.02 -5.16 -2.07
C GLY A 119 22.78 -4.51 -0.90
N LYS A 120 22.77 -5.16 0.27
CA LYS A 120 23.40 -4.65 1.50
C LYS A 120 24.92 -4.81 1.50
N LYS A 121 25.65 -3.74 1.84
CA LYS A 121 27.09 -3.82 2.16
C LYS A 121 27.46 -2.81 3.25
N MET A 122 27.25 -3.20 4.50
CA MET A 122 27.70 -2.38 5.64
C MET A 122 29.08 -2.84 6.11
N ALA A 123 30.00 -1.89 6.25
CA ALA A 123 31.29 -2.12 6.87
C ALA A 123 31.13 -2.26 8.40
N LYS A 124 31.98 -3.08 9.01
CA LYS A 124 32.12 -3.08 10.47
C LYS A 124 32.92 -1.84 10.88
N GLY A 125 32.40 -1.05 11.80
CA GLY A 125 33.10 0.11 12.36
C GLY A 125 34.47 -0.30 12.91
N LYS A 126 35.49 0.51 12.64
CA LYS A 126 36.87 0.25 13.06
C LYS A 126 37.32 1.38 13.97
N LEU A 127 37.71 1.03 15.19
CA LEU A 127 38.22 2.01 16.15
C LEU A 127 39.56 2.57 15.68
N ASN A 128 39.76 3.87 15.90
CA ASN A 128 41.03 4.55 15.71
C ASN A 128 41.54 5.12 17.06
N ASN A 129 42.84 5.41 17.12
CA ASN A 129 43.53 5.90 18.31
C ASN A 129 44.16 7.28 18.09
N TYR A 130 43.57 8.08 17.20
CA TYR A 130 44.07 9.41 16.87
C TYR A 130 43.93 10.35 18.06
N ASN A 131 44.92 11.24 18.25
CA ASN A 131 44.88 12.25 19.30
C ASN A 131 43.92 13.40 18.97
N LYS A 132 43.74 13.67 17.68
CA LYS A 132 42.76 14.62 17.13
C LYS A 132 42.18 13.99 15.87
N ALA A 133 40.86 13.97 15.72
CA ALA A 133 40.22 13.31 14.59
C ALA A 133 39.23 14.23 13.87
N VAL A 134 39.20 14.14 12.54
CA VAL A 134 38.17 14.78 11.71
C VAL A 134 37.44 13.72 10.92
N THR A 135 36.15 13.55 11.15
CA THR A 135 35.30 12.61 10.42
C THR A 135 34.47 13.37 9.40
N LEU A 136 34.60 13.00 8.12
CA LEU A 136 33.75 13.51 7.05
C LEU A 136 32.70 12.44 6.75
N LYS A 137 31.42 12.80 6.88
CA LYS A 137 30.27 11.98 6.54
C LYS A 137 29.62 12.51 5.26
N VAL A 138 29.13 11.62 4.41
CA VAL A 138 28.37 11.99 3.21
C VAL A 138 27.36 10.90 2.87
N ARG A 139 26.18 11.30 2.40
CA ARG A 139 25.20 10.36 1.81
C ARG A 139 25.48 10.19 0.31
N ALA A 140 25.43 8.96 -0.18
CA ALA A 140 25.61 8.63 -1.60
C ALA A 140 24.66 7.48 -2.00
N PRO A 141 23.35 7.76 -2.14
CA PRO A 141 22.32 6.73 -2.30
C PRO A 141 22.25 6.08 -3.67
N GLN A 142 22.93 6.64 -4.69
CA GLN A 142 22.94 6.08 -6.05
C GLN A 142 23.88 4.89 -6.23
N LEU A 143 24.72 4.58 -5.23
CA LEU A 143 25.74 3.53 -5.31
C LEU A 143 25.14 2.14 -5.06
N GLY A 144 25.50 1.17 -5.91
CA GLY A 144 25.17 -0.24 -5.73
C GLY A 144 26.15 -0.99 -4.81
N ALA A 145 25.87 -2.26 -4.49
CA ALA A 145 26.72 -3.06 -3.59
C ALA A 145 28.17 -3.27 -4.09
N THR A 146 28.40 -3.18 -5.40
CA THR A 146 29.73 -3.33 -6.02
C THR A 146 30.49 -2.02 -6.11
N ASP A 147 29.83 -0.88 -5.95
CA ASP A 147 30.47 0.42 -6.06
C ASP A 147 31.28 0.76 -4.80
N GLU A 148 32.31 1.56 -5.01
CA GLU A 148 33.20 2.02 -3.96
C GLU A 148 33.34 3.53 -4.02
N LEU A 149 33.08 4.20 -2.89
CA LEU A 149 33.22 5.64 -2.75
C LEU A 149 34.63 6.01 -2.26
N TYR A 150 35.24 6.98 -2.93
CA TYR A 150 36.56 7.51 -2.60
C TYR A 150 36.50 9.01 -2.36
N LEU A 151 37.36 9.46 -1.45
CA LEU A 151 37.59 10.84 -1.06
C LEU A 151 39.00 11.26 -1.49
N VAL A 152 39.14 12.42 -2.11
CA VAL A 152 40.44 13.04 -2.42
C VAL A 152 40.36 14.54 -2.20
N GLY A 153 41.47 15.20 -1.89
CA GLY A 153 41.47 16.63 -1.60
C GLY A 153 42.85 17.28 -1.74
N ALA A 154 42.89 18.59 -1.48
CA ALA A 154 44.08 19.42 -1.67
C ALA A 154 45.20 19.12 -0.67
N GLU A 155 44.86 18.80 0.59
CA GLU A 155 45.85 18.50 1.63
C GLU A 155 46.66 17.22 1.30
N PRO A 156 47.95 17.15 1.68
CA PRO A 156 48.77 15.95 1.49
C PRO A 156 48.16 14.70 2.14
N ALA A 157 47.50 14.85 3.30
CA ALA A 157 46.80 13.76 3.99
C ALA A 157 45.58 13.23 3.21
N LEU A 158 45.02 14.05 2.31
CA LEU A 158 43.92 13.73 1.40
C LEU A 158 44.40 13.35 -0.01
N GLY A 159 45.70 13.21 -0.20
CA GLY A 159 46.32 12.75 -1.45
C GLY A 159 46.76 13.85 -2.41
N ALA A 160 46.55 15.14 -2.09
CA ALA A 160 46.90 16.29 -2.93
C ALA A 160 46.39 16.15 -4.39
N TRP A 161 45.09 15.89 -4.52
CA TRP A 161 44.37 15.66 -5.79
C TRP A 161 44.86 14.46 -6.62
N ASN A 162 45.74 13.61 -6.07
CA ASN A 162 46.17 12.39 -6.73
C ASN A 162 45.20 11.23 -6.42
N VAL A 163 44.39 10.84 -7.41
CA VAL A 163 43.42 9.74 -7.32
C VAL A 163 44.02 8.39 -6.87
N LYS A 164 45.31 8.14 -7.11
CA LYS A 164 45.99 6.91 -6.65
C LYS A 164 46.23 6.90 -5.13
N LYS A 165 46.14 8.07 -4.50
CA LYS A 165 46.26 8.27 -3.05
C LYS A 165 44.90 8.59 -2.40
N ALA A 166 43.81 8.48 -3.15
CA ALA A 166 42.47 8.72 -2.63
C ALA A 166 42.13 7.73 -1.51
N LEU A 167 41.34 8.21 -0.57
CA LEU A 167 40.96 7.50 0.64
C LEU A 167 39.63 6.79 0.40
N LYS A 168 39.62 5.47 0.56
CA LYS A 168 38.39 4.67 0.42
C LYS A 168 37.48 4.91 1.62
N MET A 169 36.25 5.35 1.37
CA MET A 169 35.25 5.55 2.41
C MET A 169 34.61 4.22 2.82
N ALA A 170 34.08 4.18 4.04
CA ALA A 170 33.33 3.04 4.57
C ALA A 170 31.85 3.39 4.71
N GLN A 171 30.96 2.51 4.23
CA GLN A 171 29.53 2.62 4.46
C GLN A 171 29.16 1.99 5.81
N TYR A 172 28.75 2.79 6.79
CA TYR A 172 28.44 2.33 8.17
C TYR A 172 26.94 2.43 8.51
N ASN A 173 26.18 3.12 7.67
CA ASN A 173 24.73 3.23 7.73
C ASN A 173 24.14 3.23 6.31
N ILE A 174 22.82 3.20 6.20
CA ILE A 174 22.09 3.15 4.92
C ILE A 174 22.49 4.34 4.05
N ASN A 175 23.14 4.05 2.93
CA ASN A 175 23.64 5.05 1.97
C ASN A 175 24.56 6.13 2.57
N GLU A 176 25.08 5.93 3.78
CA GLU A 176 25.89 6.89 4.53
C GLU A 176 27.33 6.38 4.62
N TRP A 177 28.26 7.22 4.16
CA TRP A 177 29.67 6.90 4.00
C TRP A 177 30.52 7.84 4.83
N SER A 178 31.59 7.33 5.44
CA SER A 178 32.47 8.15 6.27
C SER A 178 33.93 7.76 6.10
N TYR A 179 34.77 8.74 6.44
CA TYR A 179 36.19 8.54 6.63
C TYR A 179 36.69 9.43 7.77
N THR A 180 37.47 8.85 8.68
CA THR A 180 38.06 9.55 9.83
C THR A 180 39.55 9.80 9.57
N LEU A 181 39.92 11.08 9.54
CA LEU A 181 41.28 11.58 9.33
C LEU A 181 41.98 11.82 10.67
N ASP A 182 43.27 11.55 10.69
CA ASP A 182 44.17 11.97 11.77
C ASP A 182 44.50 13.46 11.60
N ALA A 183 43.84 14.31 12.39
CA ALA A 183 43.91 15.75 12.24
C ALA A 183 45.31 16.31 12.58
N THR A 184 46.16 15.53 13.25
CA THR A 184 47.55 15.92 13.53
C THR A 184 48.43 15.99 12.28
N LYS A 185 47.96 15.43 11.16
CA LYS A 185 48.66 15.41 9.86
C LYS A 185 48.21 16.51 8.89
N LEU A 186 47.24 17.33 9.28
CA LEU A 186 46.71 18.41 8.46
C LEU A 186 47.58 19.66 8.61
N VAL A 187 47.82 20.38 7.51
CA VAL A 187 48.67 21.57 7.50
C VAL A 187 47.85 22.85 7.68
N GLY A 188 46.69 22.93 7.04
CA GLY A 188 45.74 24.04 7.17
C GLY A 188 44.51 23.71 8.03
N ASP A 189 43.73 24.75 8.30
CA ASP A 189 42.40 24.67 8.90
C ASP A 189 41.28 24.59 7.84
N GLN A 190 41.58 24.75 6.56
CA GLN A 190 40.63 24.51 5.48
C GLN A 190 40.91 23.18 4.76
N LEU A 191 39.89 22.33 4.67
CA LEU A 191 39.93 21.13 3.86
C LEU A 191 39.10 21.33 2.60
N GLU A 192 39.74 21.17 1.45
CA GLU A 192 39.08 21.12 0.15
C GLU A 192 39.05 19.67 -0.34
N VAL A 193 37.85 19.14 -0.62
CA VAL A 193 37.61 17.71 -0.92
C VAL A 193 36.66 17.50 -2.09
N LYS A 194 36.75 16.32 -2.71
CA LYS A 194 35.80 15.83 -3.71
C LYS A 194 35.63 14.31 -3.66
N PHE A 195 34.45 13.84 -4.02
CA PHE A 195 34.10 12.43 -4.08
C PHE A 195 34.10 11.87 -5.51
N PHE A 196 34.52 10.61 -5.65
CA PHE A 196 34.34 9.85 -6.88
C PHE A 196 34.04 8.38 -6.60
N VAL A 197 33.34 7.74 -7.54
CA VAL A 197 33.02 6.31 -7.52
C VAL A 197 33.99 5.57 -8.42
N LYS A 198 34.42 4.39 -7.96
CA LYS A 198 35.05 3.37 -8.79
C LYS A 198 34.11 2.17 -8.89
N SER A 199 33.54 1.94 -10.07
CA SER A 199 32.72 0.77 -10.33
C SER A 199 33.58 -0.39 -10.84
N ASN A 200 33.25 -1.62 -10.44
CA ASN A 200 33.97 -2.82 -10.89
C ASN A 200 33.60 -3.26 -12.32
N ASP A 201 32.47 -2.79 -12.86
CA ASP A 201 31.92 -3.24 -14.16
C ASP A 201 32.41 -2.41 -15.36
N SER A 202 33.13 -1.31 -15.13
CA SER A 202 33.71 -0.49 -16.19
C SER A 202 35.24 -0.44 -16.07
N ASN A 203 35.95 -0.75 -17.16
CA ASN A 203 37.38 -0.50 -17.31
C ASN A 203 37.73 0.93 -16.83
N GLU A 204 38.47 1.04 -15.73
CA GLU A 204 39.19 2.22 -15.18
C GLU A 204 38.46 3.58 -15.06
N ASN A 205 37.20 3.72 -15.45
CA ASN A 205 36.51 5.01 -15.47
C ASN A 205 36.09 5.44 -14.06
N LEU A 206 36.69 6.53 -13.60
CA LEU A 206 36.29 7.23 -12.38
C LEU A 206 35.05 8.08 -12.66
N VAL A 207 34.01 7.94 -11.84
CA VAL A 207 32.80 8.77 -11.94
C VAL A 207 32.84 9.82 -10.83
N TRP A 208 33.02 11.08 -11.19
CA TRP A 208 33.05 12.19 -10.24
C TRP A 208 31.64 12.63 -9.85
N GLU A 209 31.51 13.15 -8.64
CA GLU A 209 30.28 13.82 -8.23
C GLU A 209 29.99 15.08 -9.07
N TYR A 210 28.72 15.48 -9.14
CA TYR A 210 28.26 16.66 -9.89
C TYR A 210 28.70 17.99 -9.29
N SER A 211 29.00 18.04 -7.98
CA SER A 211 29.31 19.29 -7.29
C SER A 211 30.72 19.81 -7.60
N ASP A 212 30.93 21.11 -7.36
CA ASP A 212 32.27 21.69 -7.27
C ASP A 212 33.03 21.12 -6.07
N ASN A 213 34.32 21.43 -5.96
CA ASN A 213 35.10 21.04 -4.79
C ASN A 213 34.44 21.59 -3.53
N ARG A 214 34.27 20.72 -2.52
CA ARG A 214 33.64 21.07 -1.25
C ARG A 214 34.71 21.60 -0.30
N THR A 215 34.39 22.63 0.48
CA THR A 215 35.31 23.18 1.47
C THR A 215 34.70 23.12 2.86
N VAL A 216 35.47 22.64 3.84
CA VAL A 216 35.12 22.72 5.27
C VAL A 216 36.22 23.46 6.03
N THR A 217 35.82 24.28 7.01
CA THR A 217 36.75 25.02 7.88
C THR A 217 36.75 24.39 9.26
N LEU A 218 37.89 23.86 9.69
CA LEU A 218 38.11 23.19 10.95
C LEU A 218 38.18 24.21 12.10
N PRO A 219 37.51 23.96 13.23
CA PRO A 219 37.69 24.78 14.41
C PRO A 219 39.07 24.52 15.03
N THR A 220 39.48 25.35 15.99
CA THR A 220 40.61 25.01 16.86
C THR A 220 40.31 23.73 17.64
N MET A 221 41.21 22.75 17.57
CA MET A 221 41.06 21.42 18.17
C MET A 221 42.15 21.16 19.21
N ASP A 222 41.76 20.65 20.38
CA ASP A 222 42.66 20.18 21.44
C ASP A 222 42.84 18.65 21.39
N GLU A 223 43.74 18.10 22.22
CA GLU A 223 43.91 16.65 22.32
C GLU A 223 42.64 16.00 22.91
N GLY A 224 42.15 14.94 22.24
CA GLY A 224 40.88 14.29 22.57
C GLY A 224 39.67 14.88 21.85
N ASP A 225 39.85 15.89 20.99
CA ASP A 225 38.75 16.44 20.17
C ASP A 225 38.52 15.62 18.90
N VAL A 226 37.25 15.37 18.62
CA VAL A 226 36.75 14.80 17.37
C VAL A 226 35.80 15.81 16.74
N VAL A 227 36.06 16.20 15.50
CA VAL A 227 35.15 17.05 14.72
C VAL A 227 34.49 16.20 13.64
N VAL A 228 33.16 16.25 13.57
CA VAL A 228 32.36 15.50 12.60
C VAL A 228 31.63 16.49 11.71
N TYR A 229 31.79 16.36 10.39
CA TYR A 229 31.00 17.10 9.40
C TYR A 229 30.04 16.17 8.68
N GLU A 230 28.75 16.44 8.79
CA GLU A 230 27.71 15.89 7.92
C GLU A 230 27.66 16.73 6.65
N LEU A 231 28.20 16.22 5.55
CA LEU A 231 28.18 16.90 4.27
C LEU A 231 26.89 16.59 3.53
N THR A 232 26.43 17.56 2.72
CA THR A 232 25.29 17.38 1.81
C THR A 232 25.49 16.15 0.90
N GLU A 233 24.41 15.56 0.41
CA GLU A 233 24.48 14.36 -0.44
C GLU A 233 25.47 14.51 -1.62
N ALA A 234 26.21 13.44 -1.92
CA ALA A 234 27.04 13.32 -3.13
C ALA A 234 26.22 12.70 -4.26
N ALA A 235 25.90 13.52 -5.25
CA ALA A 235 25.17 13.12 -6.45
C ALA A 235 26.13 12.81 -7.61
N PHE A 236 25.86 11.72 -8.33
CA PHE A 236 26.67 11.20 -9.43
C PHE A 236 25.85 11.08 -10.73
N PRO A 237 26.48 11.15 -11.92
CA PRO A 237 25.84 10.95 -13.21
C PRO A 237 25.55 9.46 -13.49
N LEU A 238 24.90 8.77 -12.55
CA LEU A 238 24.51 7.36 -12.67
C LEU A 238 23.08 7.23 -13.23
N PRO A 239 22.80 6.20 -14.06
CA PRO A 239 21.46 5.94 -14.56
C PRO A 239 20.44 5.76 -13.44
N ALA A 240 19.21 6.23 -13.67
CA ALA A 240 18.12 6.04 -12.73
C ALA A 240 17.70 4.57 -12.65
N VAL A 241 17.34 4.10 -11.45
CA VAL A 241 16.85 2.73 -11.26
C VAL A 241 15.51 2.55 -11.97
N ARG A 242 15.42 1.56 -12.85
CA ARG A 242 14.16 1.16 -13.51
C ARG A 242 14.04 -0.35 -13.43
N VAL A 243 12.89 -0.83 -13.00
CA VAL A 243 12.64 -2.25 -12.69
C VAL A 243 11.47 -2.76 -13.52
N ALA A 244 11.63 -3.95 -14.11
CA ALA A 244 10.53 -4.73 -14.67
C ALA A 244 10.05 -5.79 -13.65
N GLY A 245 8.76 -6.09 -13.63
CA GLY A 245 8.19 -7.07 -12.72
C GLY A 245 6.89 -7.71 -13.20
N THR A 246 6.44 -8.68 -12.41
CA THR A 246 5.21 -9.45 -12.66
C THR A 246 4.23 -9.29 -11.51
N LEU A 247 2.95 -9.10 -11.83
CA LEU A 247 1.82 -9.21 -10.91
C LEU A 247 1.13 -10.57 -11.08
N VAL A 248 0.98 -11.31 -9.98
CA VAL A 248 0.21 -12.56 -9.96
C VAL A 248 -0.38 -12.81 -8.56
N PRO A 249 -1.67 -13.14 -8.41
CA PRO A 249 -2.21 -13.54 -7.12
C PRO A 249 -1.61 -14.87 -6.66
N VAL A 250 -1.27 -15.01 -5.37
CA VAL A 250 -0.69 -16.27 -4.84
C VAL A 250 -1.63 -17.44 -5.09
N PHE A 251 -2.93 -17.26 -4.87
CA PHE A 251 -3.92 -18.32 -5.10
C PHE A 251 -3.94 -18.83 -6.55
N SER A 252 -3.57 -17.98 -7.52
CA SER A 252 -3.57 -18.32 -8.94
C SER A 252 -2.37 -19.16 -9.37
N LEU A 253 -1.29 -19.19 -8.59
CA LEU A 253 -0.08 -19.92 -8.95
C LEU A 253 -0.38 -21.42 -9.12
N ARG A 254 0.31 -22.04 -10.07
CA ARG A 254 0.24 -23.48 -10.33
C ARG A 254 1.64 -24.05 -10.42
N SER A 255 1.89 -25.12 -9.69
CA SER A 255 3.07 -25.96 -9.87
C SER A 255 2.69 -27.44 -9.86
N GLU A 256 3.66 -28.30 -10.18
CA GLU A 256 3.47 -29.75 -10.11
C GLU A 256 3.13 -30.24 -8.68
N THR A 257 3.50 -29.46 -7.65
CA THR A 257 3.33 -29.80 -6.23
C THR A 257 2.13 -29.13 -5.55
N SER A 258 1.49 -28.12 -6.17
CA SER A 258 0.35 -27.41 -5.57
C SER A 258 -0.78 -28.34 -5.12
N PHE A 259 -1.48 -27.97 -4.05
CA PHE A 259 -2.69 -28.65 -3.57
C PHE A 259 -3.95 -27.95 -4.07
N GLY A 260 -4.12 -27.86 -5.39
CA GLY A 260 -5.31 -27.24 -6.00
C GLY A 260 -5.38 -25.71 -5.96
N ILE A 261 -4.49 -25.05 -5.21
CA ILE A 261 -4.32 -23.60 -5.09
C ILE A 261 -2.83 -23.29 -4.97
N GLY A 262 -2.41 -22.11 -5.41
CA GLY A 262 -1.05 -21.64 -5.18
C GLY A 262 -0.79 -21.29 -3.71
N ASP A 263 0.41 -21.61 -3.21
CA ASP A 263 0.83 -21.37 -1.83
C ASP A 263 2.25 -20.77 -1.73
N PHE A 264 2.79 -20.63 -0.51
CA PHE A 264 4.11 -20.01 -0.33
C PHE A 264 5.28 -20.81 -0.93
N GLY A 265 5.13 -22.13 -1.11
CA GLY A 265 6.09 -22.94 -1.84
C GLY A 265 6.10 -22.59 -3.32
N ASP A 266 4.91 -22.41 -3.90
CA ASP A 266 4.75 -21.95 -5.28
C ASP A 266 5.24 -20.51 -5.48
N LEU A 267 5.01 -19.63 -4.51
CA LEU A 267 5.51 -18.25 -4.55
C LEU A 267 7.05 -18.22 -4.60
N LYS A 268 7.71 -19.12 -3.86
CA LYS A 268 9.17 -19.29 -3.94
C LYS A 268 9.64 -19.70 -5.33
N LYS A 269 8.93 -20.62 -6.00
CA LYS A 269 9.24 -21.01 -7.39
C LYS A 269 9.00 -19.86 -8.37
N MET A 270 7.99 -19.04 -8.12
CA MET A 270 7.72 -17.87 -8.96
C MET A 270 8.87 -16.85 -8.89
N VAL A 271 9.51 -16.69 -7.73
CA VAL A 271 10.75 -15.90 -7.59
C VAL A 271 11.85 -16.42 -8.53
N ASP A 272 12.00 -17.75 -8.67
CA ASP A 272 12.97 -18.33 -9.60
C ASP A 272 12.67 -17.92 -11.06
N TRP A 273 11.41 -17.95 -11.47
CA TRP A 273 11.03 -17.53 -12.83
C TRP A 273 11.25 -16.03 -13.08
N VAL A 274 10.88 -15.14 -12.14
CA VAL A 274 11.14 -13.69 -12.36
C VAL A 274 12.64 -13.40 -12.37
N SER A 275 13.42 -14.07 -11.50
CA SER A 275 14.88 -13.94 -11.50
C SER A 275 15.50 -14.42 -12.82
N MET A 276 15.08 -15.59 -13.32
CA MET A 276 15.56 -16.18 -14.57
C MET A 276 15.26 -15.30 -15.80
N THR A 277 14.17 -14.55 -15.77
CA THR A 277 13.77 -13.63 -16.85
C THR A 277 14.32 -12.21 -16.67
N ASN A 278 15.30 -12.01 -15.78
CA ASN A 278 15.92 -10.72 -15.45
C ASN A 278 14.97 -9.63 -14.92
N GLN A 279 13.78 -10.01 -14.46
CA GLN A 279 12.93 -9.11 -13.70
C GLN A 279 13.51 -8.88 -12.29
N ARG A 280 13.02 -7.85 -11.60
CA ARG A 280 13.46 -7.50 -10.23
C ARG A 280 12.31 -7.20 -9.27
N ALA A 281 11.06 -7.44 -9.67
CA ALA A 281 9.89 -7.29 -8.80
C ALA A 281 8.85 -8.37 -9.04
N LEU A 282 8.27 -8.88 -7.94
CA LEU A 282 7.11 -9.78 -7.94
C LEU A 282 6.04 -9.16 -7.04
N GLN A 283 4.92 -8.77 -7.63
CA GLN A 283 3.77 -8.23 -6.92
C GLN A 283 2.71 -9.32 -6.72
N ILE A 284 2.15 -9.37 -5.51
CA ILE A 284 1.03 -10.25 -5.17
C ILE A 284 -0.16 -9.44 -4.67
N LEU A 285 -1.34 -10.08 -4.69
CA LEU A 285 -2.56 -9.55 -4.05
C LEU A 285 -2.53 -9.79 -2.53
N PRO A 286 -3.48 -9.23 -1.76
CA PRO A 286 -3.55 -9.46 -0.32
C PRO A 286 -3.65 -10.96 0.02
N ILE A 287 -2.96 -11.36 1.08
CA ILE A 287 -2.84 -12.77 1.53
C ILE A 287 -3.38 -12.99 2.96
N ASN A 288 -4.03 -11.97 3.50
CA ASN A 288 -4.60 -12.01 4.85
C ASN A 288 -5.76 -13.01 4.92
N ASP A 289 -6.03 -13.51 6.14
CA ASP A 289 -7.17 -14.39 6.38
C ASP A 289 -8.50 -13.66 6.09
N THR A 290 -9.38 -14.32 5.36
CA THR A 290 -10.71 -13.82 4.93
C THR A 290 -11.83 -14.74 5.40
N THR A 291 -11.53 -15.77 6.19
CA THR A 291 -12.47 -16.84 6.55
C THR A 291 -13.61 -16.32 7.45
N ILE A 292 -14.83 -16.28 6.92
CA ILE A 292 -16.06 -15.87 7.62
C ILE A 292 -17.10 -16.99 7.59
N THR A 293 -17.34 -17.56 6.40
CA THR A 293 -18.39 -18.58 6.17
C THR A 293 -17.84 -19.97 5.91
N HIS A 294 -16.54 -20.11 5.66
CA HIS A 294 -15.90 -21.32 5.10
C HIS A 294 -16.43 -21.70 3.70
N THR A 295 -16.99 -20.72 2.97
CA THR A 295 -17.49 -20.93 1.60
C THR A 295 -16.71 -20.08 0.60
N TRP A 296 -16.98 -20.26 -0.69
CA TRP A 296 -16.32 -19.49 -1.75
C TRP A 296 -16.45 -17.96 -1.63
N THR A 297 -17.42 -17.45 -0.86
CA THR A 297 -17.55 -16.00 -0.61
C THR A 297 -16.38 -15.42 0.17
N ASP A 298 -15.64 -16.26 0.89
CA ASP A 298 -14.41 -15.88 1.59
C ASP A 298 -13.22 -15.72 0.62
N SER A 299 -13.37 -16.08 -0.66
CA SER A 299 -12.29 -15.95 -1.65
C SER A 299 -11.88 -14.50 -1.95
N TYR A 300 -12.65 -13.49 -1.52
CA TYR A 300 -12.37 -12.08 -1.77
C TYR A 300 -11.20 -11.55 -0.93
N PRO A 301 -9.98 -11.36 -1.51
CA PRO A 301 -8.77 -11.08 -0.74
C PRO A 301 -8.78 -9.73 -0.01
N TYR A 302 -9.62 -8.78 -0.43
CA TYR A 302 -9.71 -7.45 0.20
C TYR A 302 -10.66 -7.41 1.40
N SER A 303 -11.39 -8.48 1.68
CA SER A 303 -12.27 -8.60 2.84
C SER A 303 -11.59 -9.36 3.98
N CYS A 304 -10.40 -8.91 4.39
CA CYS A 304 -9.66 -9.56 5.46
C CYS A 304 -10.39 -9.46 6.81
N ILE A 305 -10.30 -10.50 7.63
CA ILE A 305 -10.80 -10.53 9.01
C ILE A 305 -9.75 -10.04 10.00
N SER A 306 -8.47 -10.08 9.62
CA SER A 306 -7.36 -9.55 10.39
C SER A 306 -6.32 -8.94 9.44
N ILE A 307 -5.85 -7.75 9.76
CA ILE A 307 -4.72 -7.10 9.07
C ILE A 307 -3.37 -7.76 9.35
N PHE A 308 -3.30 -8.67 10.32
CA PHE A 308 -2.08 -9.37 10.72
C PHE A 308 -2.05 -10.83 10.23
N ALA A 309 -3.15 -11.56 10.44
CA ALA A 309 -3.20 -12.99 10.20
C ALA A 309 -3.12 -13.33 8.71
N LEU A 310 -2.37 -14.37 8.39
CA LEU A 310 -2.23 -14.92 7.04
C LEU A 310 -3.29 -16.00 6.81
N HIS A 311 -3.80 -16.11 5.59
CA HIS A 311 -4.82 -17.10 5.27
C HIS A 311 -4.26 -18.53 5.31
N PRO A 312 -4.90 -19.48 6.03
CA PRO A 312 -4.45 -20.88 6.11
C PRO A 312 -4.28 -21.61 4.76
N GLN A 313 -4.94 -21.17 3.70
CA GLN A 313 -4.85 -21.79 2.38
C GLN A 313 -3.45 -21.69 1.76
N TYR A 314 -2.64 -20.71 2.19
CA TYR A 314 -1.29 -20.49 1.66
C TYR A 314 -0.21 -21.31 2.35
N ALA A 315 -0.57 -22.22 3.27
CA ALA A 315 0.37 -23.17 3.83
C ALA A 315 0.84 -24.14 2.73
N ASP A 316 2.15 -24.17 2.50
CA ASP A 316 2.81 -25.21 1.70
C ASP A 316 2.94 -26.48 2.55
N LEU A 317 2.14 -27.49 2.21
CA LEU A 317 2.13 -28.77 2.92
C LEU A 317 3.38 -29.61 2.64
N THR A 318 4.09 -29.36 1.55
CA THR A 318 5.29 -30.12 1.15
C THR A 318 6.53 -29.72 1.95
N ALA A 319 6.55 -28.49 2.48
CA ALA A 319 7.57 -28.01 3.40
C ALA A 319 7.35 -28.47 4.86
N LEU A 320 6.27 -29.21 5.14
CA LEU A 320 5.94 -29.70 6.47
C LEU A 320 6.31 -31.19 6.63
N PRO A 321 6.50 -31.69 7.87
CA PRO A 321 6.68 -33.11 8.10
C PRO A 321 5.52 -33.93 7.51
N ALA A 322 5.84 -35.05 6.87
CA ALA A 322 4.83 -35.96 6.36
C ALA A 322 3.97 -36.55 7.50
N LEU A 323 2.69 -36.78 7.22
CA LEU A 323 1.80 -37.51 8.13
C LEU A 323 2.31 -38.94 8.35
N LYS A 324 2.40 -39.37 9.60
CA LYS A 324 2.84 -40.71 10.01
C LYS A 324 1.83 -41.79 9.62
N ASP A 325 0.53 -41.47 9.62
CA ASP A 325 -0.50 -42.37 9.10
C ASP A 325 -0.43 -42.43 7.57
N LYS A 326 0.05 -43.57 7.06
CA LYS A 326 0.20 -43.82 5.63
C LYS A 326 -1.13 -43.76 4.87
N LYS A 327 -2.24 -44.21 5.47
CA LYS A 327 -3.55 -44.20 4.81
C LYS A 327 -4.06 -42.78 4.64
N GLN A 328 -3.88 -41.93 5.66
CA GLN A 328 -4.19 -40.51 5.56
C GLN A 328 -3.28 -39.82 4.54
N SER A 329 -1.97 -40.08 4.59
CA SER A 329 -1.00 -39.53 3.63
C SER A 329 -1.37 -39.87 2.18
N GLU A 330 -1.70 -41.13 1.89
CA GLU A 330 -2.15 -41.57 0.56
C GLU A 330 -3.49 -40.94 0.13
N LYS A 331 -4.44 -40.76 1.06
CA LYS A 331 -5.71 -40.03 0.82
C LYS A 331 -5.42 -38.60 0.36
N PHE A 332 -4.59 -37.88 1.09
CA PHE A 332 -4.25 -36.48 0.76
C PHE A 332 -3.46 -36.37 -0.54
N GLU A 333 -2.52 -37.27 -0.82
CA GLU A 333 -1.78 -37.23 -2.09
C GLU A 333 -2.70 -37.51 -3.30
N LYS A 334 -3.67 -38.42 -3.18
CA LYS A 334 -4.68 -38.63 -4.22
C LYS A 334 -5.52 -37.36 -4.43
N LEU A 335 -5.99 -36.75 -3.35
CA LEU A 335 -6.79 -35.52 -3.40
C LEU A 335 -5.98 -34.34 -3.97
N ARG A 336 -4.70 -34.21 -3.60
CA ARG A 336 -3.78 -33.20 -4.14
C ARG A 336 -3.72 -33.30 -5.66
N LYS A 337 -3.48 -34.49 -6.22
CA LYS A 337 -3.44 -34.71 -7.67
C LYS A 337 -4.76 -34.37 -8.35
N GLU A 338 -5.88 -34.78 -7.75
CA GLU A 338 -7.22 -34.49 -8.27
C GLU A 338 -7.48 -32.97 -8.33
N LEU A 339 -7.31 -32.26 -7.21
CA LEU A 339 -7.56 -30.82 -7.14
C LEU A 339 -6.54 -30.04 -7.98
N ASN A 340 -5.28 -30.48 -8.04
CA ASN A 340 -4.25 -29.81 -8.83
C ASN A 340 -4.55 -29.88 -10.34
N ALA A 341 -5.22 -30.94 -10.80
CA ALA A 341 -5.61 -31.11 -12.20
C ALA A 341 -6.78 -30.21 -12.63
N LEU A 342 -7.58 -29.68 -11.69
CA LEU A 342 -8.74 -28.84 -12.03
C LEU A 342 -8.32 -27.53 -12.72
N PRO A 343 -9.09 -27.08 -13.74
CA PRO A 343 -8.78 -25.86 -14.48
C PRO A 343 -9.00 -24.57 -13.66
N GLN A 344 -9.89 -24.62 -12.66
CA GLN A 344 -10.15 -23.54 -11.72
C GLN A 344 -10.04 -24.05 -10.29
N ILE A 345 -9.89 -23.12 -9.34
CA ILE A 345 -9.78 -23.45 -7.92
C ILE A 345 -11.14 -23.94 -7.40
N ASP A 346 -11.12 -25.07 -6.72
CA ASP A 346 -12.24 -25.56 -5.91
C ASP A 346 -12.00 -25.15 -4.45
N TYR A 347 -12.39 -23.91 -4.13
CA TYR A 347 -11.98 -23.21 -2.92
C TYR A 347 -12.34 -23.98 -1.63
N GLU A 348 -13.56 -24.48 -1.54
CA GLU A 348 -14.08 -25.17 -0.35
C GLU A 348 -13.32 -26.47 -0.12
N ARG A 349 -13.20 -27.32 -1.16
CA ARG A 349 -12.50 -28.61 -1.03
C ARG A 349 -11.01 -28.45 -0.72
N VAL A 350 -10.37 -27.42 -1.27
CA VAL A 350 -8.97 -27.10 -0.97
C VAL A 350 -8.81 -26.64 0.48
N ASN A 351 -9.63 -25.70 0.94
CA ASN A 351 -9.57 -25.18 2.30
C ASN A 351 -9.88 -26.27 3.34
N ASP A 352 -10.93 -27.07 3.11
CA ASP A 352 -11.28 -28.22 3.96
C ASP A 352 -10.12 -29.21 4.05
N ALA A 353 -9.52 -29.56 2.91
CA ALA A 353 -8.41 -30.51 2.87
C ALA A 353 -7.14 -29.97 3.56
N LYS A 354 -6.76 -28.72 3.30
CA LYS A 354 -5.59 -28.12 3.95
C LYS A 354 -5.80 -27.96 5.46
N ASN A 355 -7.01 -27.57 5.91
CA ASN A 355 -7.35 -27.48 7.32
C ASN A 355 -7.34 -28.86 8.01
N GLU A 356 -7.94 -29.89 7.39
CA GLU A 356 -7.90 -31.28 7.87
C GLU A 356 -6.44 -31.75 8.02
N TYR A 357 -5.60 -31.52 7.00
CA TYR A 357 -4.18 -31.89 7.03
C TYR A 357 -3.42 -31.18 8.18
N LEU A 358 -3.61 -29.87 8.33
CA LEU A 358 -2.94 -29.09 9.36
C LEU A 358 -3.38 -29.51 10.77
N ARG A 359 -4.63 -29.90 10.98
CA ARG A 359 -5.12 -30.43 12.27
C ARG A 359 -4.46 -31.75 12.62
N LEU A 360 -4.40 -32.68 11.66
CA LEU A 360 -3.70 -33.97 11.85
C LEU A 360 -2.21 -33.77 12.14
N LEU A 361 -1.58 -32.82 11.47
CA LEU A 361 -0.17 -32.49 11.73
C LEU A 361 0.02 -31.81 13.08
N PHE A 362 -0.91 -30.95 13.50
CA PHE A 362 -0.91 -30.34 14.82
C PHE A 362 -1.04 -31.39 15.94
N GLU A 363 -1.90 -32.40 15.77
CA GLU A 363 -1.97 -33.53 16.70
C GLU A 363 -0.66 -34.32 16.74
N GLN A 364 0.02 -34.46 15.59
CA GLN A 364 1.26 -35.21 15.47
C GLN A 364 2.49 -34.50 16.05
N GLU A 365 2.66 -33.21 15.76
CA GLU A 365 3.89 -32.45 16.02
C GLU A 365 3.66 -31.12 16.76
N GLY A 366 2.41 -30.71 16.98
CA GLY A 366 2.04 -29.40 17.52
C GLY A 366 2.71 -29.09 18.86
N THR A 367 2.66 -30.01 19.83
CA THR A 367 3.32 -29.83 21.14
C THR A 367 4.80 -29.51 20.99
N LYS A 368 5.52 -30.26 20.15
CA LYS A 368 6.96 -30.07 19.92
C LYS A 368 7.24 -28.71 19.28
N VAL A 369 6.41 -28.28 18.34
CA VAL A 369 6.55 -26.97 17.68
C VAL A 369 6.27 -25.84 18.66
N LEU A 370 5.19 -25.92 19.44
CA LEU A 370 4.83 -24.91 20.45
C LEU A 370 5.85 -24.81 21.60
N GLU A 371 6.62 -25.87 21.86
CA GLU A 371 7.70 -25.84 22.85
C GLU A 371 9.02 -25.27 22.31
N SER A 372 9.15 -25.12 20.99
CA SER A 372 10.37 -24.66 20.33
C SER A 372 10.70 -23.19 20.64
N THR A 373 11.99 -22.85 20.63
CA THR A 373 12.45 -21.47 20.82
C THR A 373 11.93 -20.54 19.73
N ALA A 374 11.86 -21.02 18.49
CA ALA A 374 11.36 -20.25 17.35
C ALA A 374 9.88 -19.86 17.54
N PHE A 375 9.03 -20.82 17.93
CA PHE A 375 7.63 -20.52 18.24
C PHE A 375 7.50 -19.56 19.42
N LYS A 376 8.23 -19.78 20.52
CA LYS A 376 8.15 -18.88 21.69
C LYS A 376 8.55 -17.45 21.37
N THR A 377 9.53 -17.27 20.49
CA THR A 377 9.94 -15.94 20.00
C THR A 377 8.82 -15.31 19.17
N PHE A 378 8.32 -16.04 18.17
CA PHE A 378 7.18 -15.60 17.35
C PHE A 378 5.95 -15.25 18.19
N PHE A 379 5.58 -16.11 19.14
CA PHE A 379 4.44 -15.89 20.02
C PHE A 379 4.63 -14.63 20.86
N ALA A 380 5.80 -14.41 21.46
CA ALA A 380 6.07 -13.20 22.23
C ALA A 380 6.01 -11.92 21.37
N GLU A 381 6.50 -11.98 20.12
CA GLU A 381 6.46 -10.85 19.18
C GLU A 381 5.05 -10.55 18.65
N THR A 382 4.17 -11.55 18.63
CA THR A 382 2.84 -11.45 18.00
C THR A 382 1.68 -11.56 18.98
N GLU A 383 1.94 -11.78 20.27
CA GLU A 383 0.94 -12.10 21.30
C GLU A 383 -0.23 -11.11 21.28
N SER A 384 0.07 -9.82 21.10
CA SER A 384 -0.90 -8.72 21.11
C SER A 384 -2.08 -8.97 20.15
N TRP A 385 -1.81 -9.41 18.92
CA TRP A 385 -2.83 -9.68 17.89
C TRP A 385 -3.14 -11.17 17.72
N LEU A 386 -2.17 -12.06 17.97
CA LEU A 386 -2.32 -13.49 17.71
C LEU A 386 -3.31 -14.13 18.69
N VAL A 387 -3.29 -13.72 19.95
CA VAL A 387 -4.21 -14.21 20.98
C VAL A 387 -5.68 -13.85 20.68
N PRO A 388 -6.04 -12.57 20.45
CA PRO A 388 -7.41 -12.24 20.06
C PRO A 388 -7.83 -12.90 18.74
N TYR A 389 -6.96 -12.98 17.73
CA TYR A 389 -7.25 -13.68 16.47
C TYR A 389 -7.61 -15.16 16.70
N ALA A 390 -6.87 -15.85 17.57
CA ALA A 390 -7.10 -17.26 17.84
C ALA A 390 -8.41 -17.50 18.62
N GLN A 391 -8.73 -16.64 19.61
CA GLN A 391 -10.01 -16.71 20.31
C GLN A 391 -11.17 -16.39 19.37
N TYR A 392 -11.06 -15.32 18.55
CA TYR A 392 -12.06 -14.96 17.54
C TYR A 392 -12.33 -16.13 16.59
N SER A 393 -11.28 -16.73 16.03
CA SER A 393 -11.41 -17.83 15.06
C SER A 393 -12.06 -19.05 15.69
N TYR A 394 -11.69 -19.38 16.93
CA TYR A 394 -12.33 -20.43 17.71
C TYR A 394 -13.83 -20.15 17.96
N MET A 395 -14.19 -18.93 18.36
CA MET A 395 -15.58 -18.56 18.64
C MET A 395 -16.44 -18.55 17.37
N ARG A 396 -15.91 -18.02 16.25
CA ARG A 396 -16.54 -18.07 14.93
C ARG A 396 -16.91 -19.52 14.56
N ASP A 397 -15.94 -20.42 14.65
CA ASP A 397 -16.13 -21.82 14.27
C ASP A 397 -17.06 -22.55 15.25
N LYS A 398 -16.96 -22.27 16.56
CA LYS A 398 -17.80 -22.86 17.61
C LYS A 398 -19.26 -22.47 17.49
N PHE A 399 -19.56 -21.21 17.14
CA PHE A 399 -20.92 -20.70 17.03
C PHE A 399 -21.47 -20.71 15.59
N GLY A 400 -20.64 -21.06 14.59
CA GLY A 400 -21.03 -21.14 13.19
C GLY A 400 -21.38 -19.79 12.54
N THR A 401 -20.94 -18.68 13.13
CA THR A 401 -21.17 -17.32 12.62
C THR A 401 -20.05 -16.38 13.06
N ALA A 402 -19.61 -15.50 12.17
CA ALA A 402 -18.68 -14.41 12.48
C ALA A 402 -19.38 -13.19 13.11
N ASP A 403 -20.70 -13.11 13.04
CA ASP A 403 -21.45 -12.02 13.67
C ASP A 403 -21.45 -12.21 15.19
N PHE A 404 -20.44 -11.61 15.82
CA PHE A 404 -20.19 -11.67 17.26
C PHE A 404 -21.33 -11.09 18.11
N SER A 405 -22.27 -10.33 17.52
CA SER A 405 -23.47 -9.89 18.24
C SER A 405 -24.41 -11.05 18.60
N HIS A 406 -24.34 -12.14 17.83
CA HIS A 406 -25.09 -13.39 18.03
C HIS A 406 -24.37 -14.40 18.93
N TRP A 407 -23.12 -14.14 19.34
CA TRP A 407 -22.43 -15.03 20.27
C TRP A 407 -23.05 -14.94 21.67
N PRO A 408 -23.20 -16.05 22.41
CA PRO A 408 -23.71 -16.04 23.78
C PRO A 408 -22.87 -15.21 24.76
N ASP A 409 -21.55 -15.19 24.56
CA ASP A 409 -20.54 -14.44 25.32
C ASP A 409 -19.48 -13.85 24.37
N HIS A 410 -18.49 -13.11 24.89
CA HIS A 410 -17.37 -12.54 24.12
C HIS A 410 -17.79 -11.71 22.89
N LYS A 411 -18.86 -10.91 22.99
CA LYS A 411 -19.33 -10.05 21.88
C LYS A 411 -18.34 -8.95 21.47
N GLN A 412 -17.32 -8.73 22.31
CA GLN A 412 -16.15 -7.87 22.08
C GLN A 412 -14.97 -8.53 22.81
N TRP A 413 -13.74 -8.29 22.34
CA TRP A 413 -12.53 -8.72 23.05
C TRP A 413 -12.46 -8.16 24.48
N ASP A 414 -12.07 -9.00 25.43
CA ASP A 414 -11.72 -8.62 26.80
C ASP A 414 -10.26 -8.97 27.09
N GLU A 415 -9.47 -7.95 27.39
CA GLU A 415 -8.04 -8.09 27.69
C GLU A 415 -7.78 -9.01 28.91
N ALA A 416 -8.77 -9.17 29.81
CA ALA A 416 -8.69 -10.11 30.94
C ALA A 416 -8.53 -11.57 30.50
N ASP A 417 -9.00 -11.94 29.30
CA ASP A 417 -8.92 -13.31 28.78
C ASP A 417 -7.49 -13.69 28.36
N ARG A 418 -6.66 -12.71 27.99
CA ARG A 418 -5.32 -12.95 27.41
C ARG A 418 -4.49 -13.89 28.26
N LYS A 419 -4.45 -13.67 29.58
CA LYS A 419 -3.62 -14.46 30.50
C LYS A 419 -3.91 -15.96 30.41
N ALA A 420 -5.18 -16.35 30.34
CA ALA A 420 -5.57 -17.76 30.24
C ALA A 420 -5.34 -18.32 28.83
N LEU A 421 -5.43 -17.47 27.81
CA LEU A 421 -5.17 -17.83 26.41
C LEU A 421 -3.68 -17.89 26.06
N SER A 422 -2.80 -17.31 26.87
CA SER A 422 -1.34 -17.30 26.69
C SER A 422 -0.61 -18.33 27.55
N ASN A 423 -1.27 -18.98 28.50
CA ASN A 423 -0.66 -19.97 29.38
C ASN A 423 -0.93 -21.41 28.90
N PRO A 424 0.09 -22.17 28.44
CA PRO A 424 -0.10 -23.53 27.90
C PRO A 424 -0.73 -24.55 28.86
N LYS A 425 -0.75 -24.25 30.16
CA LYS A 425 -1.37 -25.10 31.17
C LYS A 425 -2.89 -24.95 31.23
N ASP A 426 -3.42 -23.81 30.81
CA ASP A 426 -4.83 -23.48 30.92
C ASP A 426 -5.65 -24.13 29.80
N LYS A 427 -6.93 -24.41 30.08
CA LYS A 427 -7.83 -25.04 29.11
C LYS A 427 -8.06 -24.13 27.89
N ALA A 428 -8.21 -22.83 28.11
CA ALA A 428 -8.46 -21.84 27.06
C ALA A 428 -7.34 -21.82 26.01
N TYR A 429 -6.07 -21.83 26.44
CA TYR A 429 -4.92 -21.96 25.52
C TYR A 429 -5.05 -23.19 24.61
N LYS A 430 -5.39 -24.36 25.18
CA LYS A 430 -5.47 -25.61 24.41
C LYS A 430 -6.58 -25.60 23.36
N GLU A 431 -7.68 -24.88 23.61
CA GLU A 431 -8.79 -24.73 22.67
C GLU A 431 -8.39 -23.89 21.44
N VAL A 432 -7.44 -22.96 21.59
CA VAL A 432 -7.01 -22.02 20.54
C VAL A 432 -5.63 -22.32 19.95
N ALA A 433 -4.85 -23.21 20.56
CA ALA A 433 -3.45 -23.50 20.21
C ALA A 433 -3.23 -23.92 18.75
N PHE A 434 -4.24 -24.52 18.10
CA PHE A 434 -4.19 -24.83 16.68
C PHE A 434 -3.97 -23.58 15.81
N PHE A 435 -4.66 -22.48 16.12
CA PHE A 435 -4.53 -21.23 15.36
C PHE A 435 -3.14 -20.60 15.55
N TYR A 436 -2.56 -20.69 16.76
CA TYR A 436 -1.17 -20.26 17.00
C TYR A 436 -0.18 -21.05 16.14
N TYR A 437 -0.35 -22.37 16.08
CA TYR A 437 0.48 -23.23 15.26
C TYR A 437 0.38 -22.89 13.77
N VAL A 438 -0.84 -22.71 13.24
CA VAL A 438 -1.06 -22.38 11.83
C VAL A 438 -0.42 -21.03 11.47
N GLN A 439 -0.63 -19.98 12.27
CA GLN A 439 -0.03 -18.67 11.99
C GLN A 439 1.50 -18.70 12.10
N PHE A 440 2.07 -19.48 13.02
CA PHE A 440 3.52 -19.70 13.09
C PHE A 440 4.06 -20.36 11.82
N VAL A 441 3.38 -21.40 11.31
CA VAL A 441 3.75 -22.09 10.06
C VAL A 441 3.72 -21.12 8.88
N LEU A 442 2.62 -20.39 8.70
CA LEU A 442 2.45 -19.43 7.60
C LEU A 442 3.50 -18.31 7.65
N SER A 443 3.70 -17.72 8.84
CA SER A 443 4.70 -16.67 9.05
C SER A 443 6.11 -17.15 8.72
N SER A 444 6.46 -18.35 9.18
CA SER A 444 7.78 -18.96 8.90
C SER A 444 7.99 -19.19 7.40
N GLN A 445 6.97 -19.69 6.70
CA GLN A 445 7.04 -19.95 5.26
C GLN A 445 7.14 -18.65 4.45
N LEU A 446 6.30 -17.66 4.73
CA LEU A 446 6.32 -16.39 3.99
C LEU A 446 7.62 -15.61 4.24
N LYS A 447 8.14 -15.60 5.47
CA LYS A 447 9.45 -15.00 5.78
C LYS A 447 10.58 -15.69 5.00
N ALA A 448 10.53 -17.01 4.87
CA ALA A 448 11.50 -17.75 4.06
C ALA A 448 11.38 -17.42 2.56
N VAL A 449 10.20 -17.09 2.05
CA VAL A 449 10.02 -16.58 0.68
C VAL A 449 10.63 -15.19 0.54
N HIS A 450 10.37 -14.28 1.48
CA HIS A 450 10.91 -12.92 1.46
C HIS A 450 12.45 -12.91 1.49
N GLU A 451 13.05 -13.65 2.41
CA GLU A 451 14.51 -13.82 2.50
C GLU A 451 15.09 -14.43 1.20
N TYR A 452 14.38 -15.37 0.59
CA TYR A 452 14.78 -15.96 -0.68
C TYR A 452 14.70 -14.96 -1.84
N ALA A 453 13.66 -14.14 -1.90
CA ALA A 453 13.50 -13.07 -2.89
C ALA A 453 14.62 -12.03 -2.78
N GLN A 454 14.93 -11.57 -1.56
CA GLN A 454 16.05 -10.65 -1.30
C GLN A 454 17.39 -11.25 -1.75
N ALA A 455 17.64 -12.52 -1.46
CA ALA A 455 18.86 -13.21 -1.90
C ALA A 455 19.00 -13.29 -3.44
N HIS A 456 17.87 -13.29 -4.16
CA HIS A 456 17.80 -13.25 -5.62
C HIS A 456 17.63 -11.83 -6.18
N LYS A 457 17.74 -10.80 -5.34
CA LYS A 457 17.57 -9.38 -5.71
C LYS A 457 16.19 -9.06 -6.30
N ILE A 458 15.16 -9.77 -5.84
CA ILE A 458 13.77 -9.57 -6.24
C ILE A 458 13.03 -8.83 -5.13
N ILE A 459 12.43 -7.69 -5.48
CA ILE A 459 11.51 -6.94 -4.62
C ILE A 459 10.23 -7.77 -4.49
N LEU A 460 9.88 -8.18 -3.27
CA LEU A 460 8.55 -8.75 -3.02
C LEU A 460 7.59 -7.61 -2.65
N LYS A 461 6.61 -7.36 -3.53
CA LYS A 461 5.67 -6.25 -3.41
C LYS A 461 4.29 -6.74 -2.97
N GLY A 462 3.88 -6.35 -1.76
CA GLY A 462 2.56 -6.66 -1.21
C GLY A 462 1.47 -5.69 -1.66
N ASP A 463 0.27 -5.93 -1.17
CA ASP A 463 -0.92 -5.10 -1.40
C ASP A 463 -1.72 -4.97 -0.10
N ILE A 464 -2.10 -3.74 0.26
CA ILE A 464 -2.82 -3.40 1.49
C ILE A 464 -4.24 -2.98 1.12
N PRO A 465 -5.27 -3.77 1.45
CA PRO A 465 -6.67 -3.35 1.34
C PRO A 465 -6.98 -2.10 2.17
N ILE A 466 -7.76 -1.17 1.62
CA ILE A 466 -8.23 0.00 2.39
C ILE A 466 -9.20 -0.37 3.50
N GLY A 467 -9.92 -1.50 3.40
CA GLY A 467 -10.96 -1.90 4.34
C GLY A 467 -10.61 -3.18 5.12
N VAL A 468 -11.49 -3.52 6.07
CA VAL A 468 -11.53 -4.79 6.78
C VAL A 468 -12.97 -5.31 6.82
N ASN A 469 -13.16 -6.61 6.98
CA ASN A 469 -14.51 -7.16 7.10
C ASN A 469 -15.21 -6.62 8.36
N ARG A 470 -16.47 -6.22 8.20
CA ARG A 470 -17.34 -5.69 9.28
C ARG A 470 -17.44 -6.59 10.50
N TYR A 471 -17.44 -7.90 10.27
CA TYR A 471 -17.56 -8.91 11.32
C TYR A 471 -16.20 -9.54 11.65
N GLY A 472 -15.10 -8.98 11.14
CA GLY A 472 -13.74 -9.48 11.34
C GLY A 472 -13.20 -9.28 12.76
N CYS A 473 -12.09 -9.95 13.04
CA CYS A 473 -11.37 -9.87 14.31
C CYS A 473 -10.95 -8.44 14.66
N ASP A 474 -10.45 -7.65 13.70
CA ASP A 474 -9.96 -6.30 14.00
C ASP A 474 -11.10 -5.39 14.54
N VAL A 475 -12.30 -5.51 13.95
CA VAL A 475 -13.49 -4.77 14.39
C VAL A 475 -13.98 -5.27 15.75
N TRP A 476 -13.91 -6.58 15.99
CA TRP A 476 -14.27 -7.19 17.27
C TRP A 476 -13.30 -6.81 18.41
N THR A 477 -12.01 -6.66 18.10
CA THR A 477 -10.98 -6.31 19.09
C THR A 477 -10.96 -4.81 19.39
N GLU A 478 -11.02 -3.96 18.36
CA GLU A 478 -10.91 -2.49 18.52
C GLU A 478 -12.03 -1.71 17.80
N PRO A 479 -13.31 -1.90 18.18
CA PRO A 479 -14.45 -1.30 17.48
C PRO A 479 -14.42 0.24 17.44
N ARG A 480 -13.72 0.89 18.39
CA ARG A 480 -13.57 2.36 18.48
C ARG A 480 -12.98 2.99 17.21
N TYR A 481 -12.20 2.23 16.45
CA TYR A 481 -11.55 2.69 15.23
C TYR A 481 -12.47 2.68 13.99
N PHE A 482 -13.71 2.20 14.11
CA PHE A 482 -14.58 1.97 12.98
C PHE A 482 -15.96 2.60 13.20
N ASN A 483 -16.50 3.24 12.16
CA ASN A 483 -17.89 3.69 12.13
C ASN A 483 -18.76 2.59 11.51
N LEU A 484 -19.54 1.91 12.35
CA LEU A 484 -20.37 0.78 11.91
C LEU A 484 -21.71 1.21 11.25
N ASN A 485 -22.07 2.49 11.33
CA ASN A 485 -23.30 3.02 10.72
C ASN A 485 -23.15 3.37 9.23
N GLY A 486 -21.90 3.44 8.74
CA GLY A 486 -21.55 3.64 7.34
C GLY A 486 -20.96 2.37 6.71
N GLN A 487 -20.92 2.38 5.38
CA GLN A 487 -20.26 1.36 4.57
C GLN A 487 -19.42 2.04 3.48
N ALA A 488 -18.16 1.67 3.36
CA ALA A 488 -17.24 2.19 2.36
C ALA A 488 -17.60 1.69 0.96
N GLY A 489 -17.32 2.52 -0.04
CA GLY A 489 -17.57 2.20 -1.43
C GLY A 489 -16.89 3.18 -2.37
N ALA A 490 -17.42 3.25 -3.59
CA ALA A 490 -17.05 4.25 -4.59
C ALA A 490 -18.32 4.92 -5.15
N PRO A 491 -18.25 6.21 -5.52
CA PRO A 491 -19.33 6.85 -6.28
C PRO A 491 -19.47 6.18 -7.66
N PRO A 492 -20.54 6.48 -8.41
CA PRO A 492 -20.66 6.06 -9.80
C PRO A 492 -19.46 6.49 -10.65
N ASP A 493 -19.06 5.59 -11.57
CA ASP A 493 -18.02 5.79 -12.57
C ASP A 493 -18.38 5.07 -13.88
N ASP A 494 -17.48 5.11 -14.87
CA ASP A 494 -17.68 4.49 -16.18
C ASP A 494 -17.82 2.95 -16.10
N PHE A 495 -17.42 2.32 -14.98
CA PHE A 495 -17.50 0.87 -14.78
C PHE A 495 -18.74 0.45 -13.98
N SER A 496 -19.27 1.32 -13.11
CA SER A 496 -20.47 1.09 -12.32
C SER A 496 -21.35 2.34 -12.20
N VAL A 497 -22.44 2.37 -12.97
CA VAL A 497 -23.43 3.47 -12.97
C VAL A 497 -24.15 3.68 -11.63
N ASN A 498 -24.20 2.65 -10.79
CA ASN A 498 -24.81 2.70 -9.46
C ASN A 498 -23.79 2.95 -8.34
N GLY A 499 -22.51 3.16 -8.69
CA GLY A 499 -21.39 3.13 -7.75
C GLY A 499 -21.11 1.72 -7.24
N GLN A 500 -20.14 1.60 -6.34
CA GLN A 500 -19.75 0.33 -5.76
C GLN A 500 -19.95 0.38 -4.24
N ASN A 501 -20.47 -0.70 -3.68
CA ASN A 501 -20.65 -0.84 -2.24
C ASN A 501 -19.83 -2.03 -1.75
N TRP A 502 -18.71 -1.75 -1.09
CA TRP A 502 -17.79 -2.77 -0.61
C TRP A 502 -18.21 -3.36 0.74
N GLY A 503 -19.12 -2.68 1.46
CA GLY A 503 -19.71 -3.17 2.72
C GLY A 503 -18.82 -3.04 3.96
N PHE A 504 -17.56 -2.66 3.81
CA PHE A 504 -16.62 -2.42 4.91
C PHE A 504 -17.05 -1.24 5.77
N PRO A 505 -16.82 -1.25 7.10
CA PRO A 505 -17.01 -0.04 7.89
C PRO A 505 -16.03 1.05 7.47
N THR A 506 -16.39 2.32 7.66
CA THR A 506 -15.44 3.44 7.47
C THR A 506 -14.61 3.63 8.73
N TYR A 507 -13.45 4.29 8.60
CA TYR A 507 -12.58 4.56 9.75
C TYR A 507 -13.07 5.74 10.59
N ASN A 508 -12.96 5.59 11.91
CA ASN A 508 -13.03 6.69 12.85
C ASN A 508 -11.65 7.37 12.96
N TRP A 509 -11.36 8.23 11.98
CA TRP A 509 -10.08 8.94 11.92
C TRP A 509 -9.83 9.84 13.14
N ASP A 510 -10.88 10.35 13.77
CA ASP A 510 -10.74 11.18 14.98
C ASP A 510 -10.15 10.37 16.14
N GLU A 511 -10.57 9.12 16.34
CA GLU A 511 -9.99 8.22 17.33
C GLU A 511 -8.59 7.76 16.93
N MET A 512 -8.37 7.40 15.66
CA MET A 512 -7.05 6.98 15.18
C MET A 512 -6.00 8.10 15.30
N ILE A 513 -6.35 9.35 15.08
CA ILE A 513 -5.37 10.45 15.14
C ILE A 513 -4.92 10.69 16.59
N LYS A 514 -5.79 10.47 17.60
CA LYS A 514 -5.48 10.70 19.02
C LYS A 514 -4.33 9.85 19.54
N ASP A 515 -4.15 8.63 19.02
CA ASP A 515 -3.06 7.72 19.41
C ASP A 515 -1.93 7.64 18.37
N GLY A 516 -1.86 8.60 17.43
CA GLY A 516 -0.80 8.63 16.42
C GLY A 516 -1.00 7.64 15.28
N CYS A 517 -2.23 7.16 15.07
CA CYS A 517 -2.63 6.19 14.04
C CYS A 517 -2.00 4.81 14.28
N GLN A 518 -1.95 4.38 15.55
CA GLN A 518 -1.20 3.19 15.95
C GLN A 518 -1.67 1.92 15.23
N TRP A 519 -2.98 1.77 14.99
CA TRP A 519 -3.53 0.63 14.25
C TRP A 519 -2.92 0.49 12.86
N TRP A 520 -2.82 1.60 12.12
CA TRP A 520 -2.21 1.61 10.80
C TRP A 520 -0.69 1.44 10.89
N VAL A 521 0.00 2.09 11.82
CA VAL A 521 1.44 1.91 12.02
C VAL A 521 1.79 0.44 12.26
N ASN A 522 1.05 -0.24 13.15
CA ASN A 522 1.22 -1.67 13.42
C ASN A 522 1.00 -2.52 12.16
N ARG A 523 0.00 -2.17 11.34
CA ARG A 523 -0.28 -2.84 10.06
C ARG A 523 0.93 -2.80 9.12
N PHE A 524 1.51 -1.62 8.91
CA PHE A 524 2.68 -1.47 8.05
C PHE A 524 3.90 -2.20 8.62
N GLN A 525 4.15 -2.09 9.93
CA GLN A 525 5.27 -2.76 10.59
C GLN A 525 5.18 -4.28 10.50
N ASN A 526 3.99 -4.85 10.67
CA ASN A 526 3.78 -6.29 10.47
C ASN A 526 4.09 -6.71 9.04
N MET A 527 3.60 -5.94 8.06
CA MET A 527 3.82 -6.25 6.64
C MET A 527 5.30 -6.13 6.23
N ALA A 528 6.08 -5.23 6.84
CA ALA A 528 7.51 -5.08 6.58
C ALA A 528 8.35 -6.32 6.93
N GLN A 529 7.79 -7.29 7.66
CA GLN A 529 8.44 -8.57 7.93
C GLN A 529 8.45 -9.50 6.71
N TYR A 530 7.62 -9.21 5.70
CA TYR A 530 7.36 -10.10 4.57
C TYR A 530 7.54 -9.43 3.20
N PHE A 531 7.63 -8.10 3.13
CA PHE A 531 7.65 -7.36 1.87
C PHE A 531 8.64 -6.21 1.89
N ASP A 532 9.09 -5.82 0.70
CA ASP A 532 10.02 -4.70 0.47
C ASP A 532 9.34 -3.45 -0.08
N ALA A 533 8.16 -3.64 -0.67
CA ALA A 533 7.33 -2.60 -1.25
C ALA A 533 5.86 -2.96 -1.06
N TYR A 534 4.98 -1.97 -1.18
CA TYR A 534 3.54 -2.23 -1.12
C TYR A 534 2.72 -1.30 -1.99
N ARG A 535 1.56 -1.79 -2.41
CA ARG A 535 0.46 -0.97 -2.91
C ARG A 535 -0.45 -0.61 -1.74
N ILE A 536 -0.76 0.68 -1.59
CA ILE A 536 -1.93 1.14 -0.83
C ILE A 536 -3.11 1.09 -1.78
N ASP A 537 -4.01 0.14 -1.57
CA ASP A 537 -5.30 0.10 -2.26
C ASP A 537 -6.11 1.36 -1.88
N HIS A 538 -6.71 1.99 -2.89
CA HIS A 538 -7.56 3.16 -2.73
C HIS A 538 -6.97 4.25 -1.81
N VAL A 539 -5.79 4.79 -2.16
CA VAL A 539 -5.09 5.81 -1.34
C VAL A 539 -5.96 7.03 -1.05
N LEU A 540 -6.97 7.26 -1.90
CA LEU A 540 -7.96 8.32 -1.73
C LEU A 540 -8.63 8.24 -0.35
N GLY A 541 -8.81 7.05 0.24
CA GLY A 541 -9.42 6.84 1.56
C GLY A 541 -8.74 7.60 2.71
N PHE A 542 -7.48 8.01 2.57
CA PHE A 542 -6.78 8.85 3.55
C PHE A 542 -7.15 10.33 3.44
N PHE A 543 -7.53 10.78 2.24
CA PHE A 543 -8.07 12.11 1.95
C PHE A 543 -9.55 12.18 2.31
N ARG A 544 -10.31 11.20 1.77
CA ARG A 544 -11.77 11.06 1.88
C ARG A 544 -12.18 9.64 1.47
N ILE A 545 -13.20 9.08 2.10
CA ILE A 545 -13.83 7.83 1.66
C ILE A 545 -15.25 8.12 1.20
N TRP A 546 -15.74 7.39 0.20
CA TRP A 546 -17.16 7.42 -0.13
C TRP A 546 -17.93 6.56 0.87
N GLU A 547 -18.70 7.21 1.73
CA GLU A 547 -19.45 6.59 2.81
C GLU A 547 -20.93 6.48 2.42
N ILE A 548 -21.40 5.25 2.33
CA ILE A 548 -22.78 4.91 1.98
C ILE A 548 -23.52 4.57 3.28
N PRO A 549 -24.77 5.04 3.48
CA PRO A 549 -25.58 4.63 4.63
C PRO A 549 -25.88 3.13 4.65
N ILE A 550 -25.92 2.50 5.84
CA ILE A 550 -26.15 1.04 5.98
C ILE A 550 -27.49 0.57 5.39
N HIS A 551 -28.48 1.46 5.31
CA HIS A 551 -29.80 1.17 4.74
C HIS A 551 -29.83 1.20 3.20
N SER A 552 -28.72 1.55 2.55
CA SER A 552 -28.56 1.60 1.10
C SER A 552 -27.85 0.36 0.56
N VAL A 553 -28.23 -0.06 -0.64
CA VAL A 553 -27.63 -1.18 -1.39
C VAL A 553 -26.62 -0.63 -2.41
N HIS A 554 -26.99 0.43 -3.13
CA HIS A 554 -26.15 1.11 -4.13
C HIS A 554 -25.36 2.29 -3.54
N GLY A 555 -24.38 2.78 -4.30
CA GLY A 555 -23.51 3.89 -3.90
C GLY A 555 -24.11 5.28 -4.08
N LEU A 556 -25.24 5.44 -4.77
CA LEU A 556 -25.82 6.74 -5.16
C LEU A 556 -26.15 7.67 -3.98
N LEU A 557 -26.49 7.12 -2.83
CA LEU A 557 -26.87 7.88 -1.62
C LEU A 557 -25.70 8.07 -0.64
N GLY A 558 -24.46 7.88 -1.10
CA GLY A 558 -23.28 8.13 -0.29
C GLY A 558 -22.88 9.60 -0.23
N GLN A 559 -21.89 9.88 0.62
CA GLN A 559 -21.21 11.17 0.74
C GLN A 559 -19.70 10.97 0.86
N PHE A 560 -18.91 11.97 0.46
CA PHE A 560 -17.48 11.96 0.80
C PHE A 560 -17.29 12.29 2.29
N SER A 561 -16.54 11.45 2.99
CA SER A 561 -16.30 11.54 4.43
C SER A 561 -14.79 11.54 4.70
N PRO A 562 -14.22 12.63 5.23
CA PRO A 562 -14.86 13.91 5.51
C PRO A 562 -15.08 14.76 4.23
N SER A 563 -15.99 15.73 4.29
CA SER A 563 -16.14 16.78 3.28
C SER A 563 -16.76 18.05 3.88
N LEU A 564 -16.62 19.18 3.19
CA LEU A 564 -17.23 20.45 3.57
C LEU A 564 -18.68 20.51 3.04
N GLY A 565 -19.62 19.95 3.80
CA GLY A 565 -21.06 20.05 3.51
C GLY A 565 -21.54 21.50 3.37
N MET A 566 -22.62 21.71 2.61
CA MET A 566 -23.17 23.04 2.32
C MET A 566 -24.33 23.36 3.25
N SER A 567 -24.35 24.56 3.85
CA SER A 567 -25.55 25.03 4.56
C SER A 567 -26.63 25.48 3.56
N ARG A 568 -27.86 25.62 4.05
CA ARG A 568 -28.96 26.20 3.29
C ARG A 568 -28.58 27.57 2.70
N GLU A 569 -28.00 28.44 3.51
CA GLU A 569 -27.65 29.82 3.13
C GLU A 569 -26.58 29.83 2.03
N GLU A 570 -25.61 28.91 2.08
CA GLU A 570 -24.62 28.75 1.02
C GLU A 570 -25.29 28.36 -0.31
N ILE A 571 -26.22 27.41 -0.27
CA ILE A 571 -26.97 26.94 -1.46
C ILE A 571 -27.84 28.07 -2.03
N GLU A 572 -28.58 28.78 -1.18
CA GLU A 572 -29.36 29.96 -1.59
C GLU A 572 -28.46 31.08 -2.14
N GLY A 573 -27.23 31.21 -1.63
CA GLY A 573 -26.22 32.13 -2.14
C GLY A 573 -25.75 31.84 -3.58
N TYR A 574 -25.89 30.60 -4.06
CA TYR A 574 -25.71 30.26 -5.48
C TYR A 574 -26.89 30.70 -6.36
N GLY A 575 -28.03 31.05 -5.75
CA GLY A 575 -29.27 31.42 -6.43
C GLY A 575 -30.32 30.29 -6.50
N LEU A 576 -30.05 29.12 -5.91
CA LEU A 576 -31.00 28.02 -5.87
C LEU A 576 -31.93 28.18 -4.66
N HIS A 577 -33.21 28.47 -4.90
CA HIS A 577 -34.18 28.63 -3.81
C HIS A 577 -34.39 27.32 -3.06
N TRP A 578 -34.14 27.31 -1.75
CA TRP A 578 -34.16 26.09 -0.94
C TRP A 578 -35.58 25.53 -0.76
N GLN A 579 -35.79 24.31 -1.24
CA GLN A 579 -37.03 23.55 -1.06
C GLN A 579 -36.70 22.20 -0.43
N GLU A 580 -36.65 22.19 0.90
CA GLU A 580 -36.05 21.10 1.66
C GLU A 580 -36.66 19.71 1.38
N GLU A 581 -37.99 19.60 1.48
CA GLU A 581 -38.71 18.34 1.22
C GLU A 581 -38.47 17.88 -0.23
N LEU A 582 -38.61 18.79 -1.21
CA LEU A 582 -38.42 18.49 -2.62
C LEU A 582 -36.99 18.01 -2.94
N PHE A 583 -35.99 18.57 -2.26
CA PHE A 583 -34.58 18.35 -2.58
C PHE A 583 -33.99 17.16 -1.84
N THR A 584 -34.50 16.83 -0.65
CA THR A 584 -33.90 15.81 0.23
C THR A 584 -34.75 14.55 0.38
N GLU A 585 -36.02 14.56 -0.03
CA GLU A 585 -36.87 13.37 -0.05
C GLU A 585 -37.02 12.79 -1.46
N PRO A 586 -37.24 11.48 -1.61
CA PRO A 586 -37.47 10.84 -2.89
C PRO A 586 -38.50 11.57 -3.76
N PHE A 587 -38.10 12.00 -4.95
CA PHE A 587 -39.01 12.58 -5.92
C PHE A 587 -39.81 11.49 -6.62
N ILE A 588 -41.05 11.29 -6.18
CA ILE A 588 -41.97 10.31 -6.77
C ILE A 588 -43.21 11.05 -7.27
N ALA A 589 -43.40 11.03 -8.59
CA ALA A 589 -44.54 11.62 -9.28
C ALA A 589 -45.20 10.60 -10.22
N ASP A 590 -46.46 10.80 -10.58
CA ASP A 590 -47.20 9.86 -11.43
C ASP A 590 -46.46 9.52 -12.74
N TRP A 591 -45.96 10.54 -13.44
CA TRP A 591 -45.23 10.35 -14.70
C TRP A 591 -43.90 9.61 -14.53
N VAL A 592 -43.29 9.67 -13.33
CA VAL A 592 -42.08 8.90 -13.00
C VAL A 592 -42.43 7.42 -12.83
N LEU A 593 -43.53 7.12 -12.13
CA LEU A 593 -44.01 5.75 -11.95
C LEU A 593 -44.33 5.08 -13.30
N ASP A 594 -45.03 5.80 -14.18
CA ASP A 594 -45.38 5.28 -15.51
C ASP A 594 -44.14 5.04 -16.39
N ARG A 595 -43.12 5.92 -16.31
CA ARG A 595 -41.88 5.75 -17.08
C ARG A 595 -41.04 4.58 -16.59
N ILE A 596 -40.87 4.42 -15.27
CA ILE A 596 -40.03 3.37 -14.69
C ILE A 596 -40.70 1.99 -14.80
N PHE A 597 -41.99 1.89 -14.46
CA PHE A 597 -42.66 0.60 -14.25
C PHE A 597 -43.65 0.21 -15.35
N ARG A 598 -44.01 1.14 -16.26
CA ARG A 598 -44.90 0.89 -17.40
C ARG A 598 -46.16 0.11 -16.99
N GLU A 599 -46.36 -1.10 -17.52
CA GLU A 599 -47.51 -1.97 -17.21
C GLU A 599 -47.66 -2.33 -15.72
N HIS A 600 -46.62 -2.18 -14.90
CA HIS A 600 -46.64 -2.45 -13.46
C HIS A 600 -46.85 -1.20 -12.59
N ALA A 601 -47.02 -0.01 -13.18
CA ALA A 601 -47.12 1.24 -12.42
C ALA A 601 -48.28 1.23 -11.40
N ASP A 602 -49.43 0.65 -11.77
CA ASP A 602 -50.59 0.56 -10.86
C ASP A 602 -50.36 -0.41 -9.68
N GLU A 603 -49.62 -1.50 -9.89
CA GLU A 603 -49.18 -2.36 -8.78
C GLU A 603 -48.32 -1.54 -7.81
N VAL A 604 -47.41 -0.74 -8.34
CA VAL A 604 -46.50 0.08 -7.53
C VAL A 604 -47.25 1.12 -6.71
N ARG A 605 -48.19 1.84 -7.33
CA ARG A 605 -49.08 2.81 -6.66
C ARG A 605 -49.83 2.22 -5.48
N GLN A 606 -50.34 1.00 -5.63
CA GLN A 606 -51.15 0.37 -4.59
C GLN A 606 -50.28 -0.16 -3.43
N LYS A 607 -49.16 -0.79 -3.76
CA LYS A 607 -48.42 -1.66 -2.85
C LYS A 607 -47.19 -1.02 -2.21
N TYR A 608 -46.43 -0.23 -2.95
CA TYR A 608 -45.10 0.22 -2.51
C TYR A 608 -45.04 1.70 -2.12
N VAL A 609 -45.89 2.54 -2.72
CA VAL A 609 -45.97 3.98 -2.44
C VAL A 609 -47.34 4.36 -1.87
N GLU A 610 -47.42 5.56 -1.28
CA GLU A 610 -48.66 6.18 -0.82
C GLU A 610 -48.78 7.60 -1.36
N HIS A 611 -50.00 7.98 -1.77
CA HIS A 611 -50.30 9.31 -2.29
C HIS A 611 -50.18 10.35 -1.18
N VAL A 612 -49.58 11.50 -1.49
CA VAL A 612 -49.40 12.61 -0.54
C VAL A 612 -50.30 13.78 -0.92
N TRP A 613 -50.05 14.41 -2.06
CA TRP A 613 -50.84 15.52 -2.60
C TRP A 613 -50.60 15.66 -4.11
N GLY A 614 -51.57 16.20 -4.85
CA GLY A 614 -51.40 16.40 -6.30
C GLY A 614 -51.06 15.11 -7.03
N ASP A 615 -49.94 15.10 -7.77
CA ASP A 615 -49.36 13.95 -8.45
C ASP A 615 -48.19 13.30 -7.67
N ARG A 616 -48.01 13.67 -6.39
CA ARG A 616 -46.87 13.27 -5.55
C ARG A 616 -47.16 12.07 -4.67
N TYR A 617 -46.15 11.23 -4.53
CA TYR A 617 -46.15 10.03 -3.70
C TYR A 617 -44.95 10.01 -2.75
N LYS A 618 -45.05 9.19 -1.70
CA LYS A 618 -43.91 8.79 -0.86
C LYS A 618 -43.83 7.28 -0.73
N MET A 619 -42.64 6.75 -0.46
CA MET A 619 -42.48 5.33 -0.17
C MET A 619 -43.26 4.95 1.09
N ARG A 620 -43.96 3.81 1.07
CA ARG A 620 -44.53 3.26 2.31
C ARG A 620 -43.41 2.81 3.24
N SER A 621 -43.63 2.91 4.56
CA SER A 621 -42.59 2.62 5.55
C SER A 621 -41.99 1.21 5.49
N ALA A 622 -42.72 0.23 4.95
CA ALA A 622 -42.21 -1.13 4.74
C ALA A 622 -41.15 -1.23 3.61
N TYR A 623 -41.00 -0.19 2.78
CA TYR A 623 -40.16 -0.17 1.57
C TYR A 623 -39.35 1.13 1.41
N ASP A 624 -39.30 1.98 2.44
CA ASP A 624 -38.68 3.32 2.39
C ASP A 624 -37.13 3.31 2.35
N THR A 625 -36.50 2.14 2.39
CA THR A 625 -35.05 1.98 2.20
C THR A 625 -34.72 0.85 1.24
N GLN A 626 -33.55 0.93 0.59
CA GLN A 626 -33.12 -0.10 -0.34
C GLN A 626 -32.94 -1.44 0.36
N ARG A 627 -32.43 -1.50 1.60
CA ARG A 627 -32.35 -2.76 2.36
C ARG A 627 -33.71 -3.37 2.68
N LYS A 628 -34.74 -2.56 2.95
CA LYS A 628 -36.11 -3.06 3.15
C LYS A 628 -36.69 -3.65 1.86
N VAL A 629 -36.45 -2.99 0.72
CA VAL A 629 -36.81 -3.51 -0.60
C VAL A 629 -36.03 -4.80 -0.91
N GLU A 630 -34.71 -4.84 -0.70
CA GLU A 630 -33.87 -6.03 -0.87
C GLU A 630 -34.45 -7.23 -0.11
N LYS A 631 -34.80 -7.03 1.17
CA LYS A 631 -35.41 -8.05 2.02
C LYS A 631 -36.78 -8.50 1.49
N ALA A 632 -37.62 -7.58 0.99
CA ALA A 632 -38.93 -7.91 0.46
C ALA A 632 -38.90 -8.67 -0.88
N PHE A 633 -37.76 -8.60 -1.58
CA PHE A 633 -37.50 -9.31 -2.83
C PHE A 633 -36.50 -10.47 -2.67
N ALA A 634 -36.12 -10.83 -1.44
CA ALA A 634 -35.23 -11.95 -1.19
C ALA A 634 -35.81 -13.27 -1.76
N GLY A 635 -35.00 -14.00 -2.52
CA GLY A 635 -35.40 -15.23 -3.21
C GLY A 635 -36.27 -15.04 -4.45
N LYS A 636 -36.59 -13.80 -4.82
CA LYS A 636 -37.34 -13.48 -6.05
C LYS A 636 -36.36 -13.11 -7.17
N THR A 637 -36.35 -13.92 -8.22
CA THR A 637 -35.31 -13.85 -9.27
C THR A 637 -35.86 -13.78 -10.69
N SER A 638 -37.17 -13.55 -10.86
CA SER A 638 -37.73 -13.33 -12.20
C SER A 638 -37.31 -11.96 -12.73
N ASP A 639 -37.28 -11.78 -14.05
CA ASP A 639 -36.94 -10.49 -14.66
C ASP A 639 -37.87 -9.37 -14.20
N VAL A 640 -39.15 -9.67 -13.98
CA VAL A 640 -40.15 -8.73 -13.44
C VAL A 640 -39.83 -8.36 -11.99
N ASP A 641 -39.45 -9.34 -11.15
CA ASP A 641 -39.07 -9.06 -9.77
C ASP A 641 -37.82 -8.18 -9.69
N ILE A 642 -36.84 -8.45 -10.55
CA ILE A 642 -35.60 -7.68 -10.67
C ILE A 642 -35.92 -6.25 -11.13
N TRP A 643 -36.74 -6.09 -12.17
CA TRP A 643 -37.17 -4.79 -12.67
C TRP A 643 -37.93 -3.97 -11.60
N LEU A 644 -38.89 -4.59 -10.91
CA LEU A 644 -39.61 -3.94 -9.82
C LEU A 644 -38.67 -3.51 -8.69
N ARG A 645 -37.77 -4.41 -8.25
CA ARG A 645 -36.79 -4.12 -7.20
C ARG A 645 -35.89 -2.94 -7.59
N ASP A 646 -35.30 -2.99 -8.78
CA ASP A 646 -34.34 -1.99 -9.23
C ASP A 646 -35.04 -0.64 -9.52
N GLY A 647 -36.27 -0.66 -10.03
CA GLY A 647 -37.11 0.54 -10.14
C GLY A 647 -37.44 1.15 -8.77
N LEU A 648 -37.73 0.34 -7.76
CA LEU A 648 -37.96 0.84 -6.38
C LEU A 648 -36.67 1.41 -5.77
N TYR A 649 -35.50 0.81 -6.05
CA TYR A 649 -34.22 1.41 -5.67
C TYR A 649 -34.00 2.77 -6.32
N ALA A 650 -34.32 2.91 -7.62
CA ALA A 650 -34.22 4.16 -8.34
C ALA A 650 -35.14 5.23 -7.75
N LEU A 651 -36.40 4.89 -7.38
CA LEU A 651 -37.28 5.82 -6.67
C LEU A 651 -36.65 6.33 -5.37
N ILE A 652 -36.13 5.44 -4.53
CA ILE A 652 -35.51 5.80 -3.24
C ILE A 652 -34.29 6.70 -3.44
N SER A 653 -33.52 6.49 -4.50
CA SER A 653 -32.32 7.28 -4.82
C SER A 653 -32.60 8.61 -5.53
N ASN A 654 -33.85 8.88 -5.91
CA ASN A 654 -34.23 10.05 -6.70
C ASN A 654 -34.32 11.33 -5.85
N VAL A 655 -33.20 11.74 -5.25
CA VAL A 655 -33.05 12.96 -4.45
C VAL A 655 -32.03 13.90 -5.08
N LEU A 656 -32.18 15.21 -4.85
CA LEU A 656 -31.26 16.25 -5.37
C LEU A 656 -30.05 16.45 -4.44
N PHE A 657 -30.28 16.39 -3.13
CA PHE A 657 -29.28 16.51 -2.08
C PHE A 657 -29.40 15.38 -1.07
N VAL A 658 -28.25 14.90 -0.58
CA VAL A 658 -28.13 14.00 0.56
C VAL A 658 -27.85 14.84 1.81
N ARG A 659 -28.49 14.53 2.93
CA ARG A 659 -28.20 15.18 4.23
C ARG A 659 -26.91 14.64 4.81
N ASP A 660 -26.09 15.52 5.38
CA ASP A 660 -24.87 15.10 6.07
C ASP A 660 -25.21 14.23 7.29
N HIS A 661 -24.47 13.13 7.43
CA HIS A 661 -24.72 12.15 8.48
C HIS A 661 -24.34 12.61 9.91
N LYS A 662 -23.54 13.67 10.06
CA LYS A 662 -23.04 14.24 11.33
C LYS A 662 -23.77 15.55 11.67
N ASP A 663 -24.09 16.39 10.67
CA ASP A 663 -24.80 17.65 10.85
C ASP A 663 -26.05 17.74 9.94
N PRO A 664 -27.28 17.57 10.48
CA PRO A 664 -28.50 17.56 9.68
C PRO A 664 -28.82 18.89 8.99
N ASN A 665 -28.12 19.99 9.32
CA ASN A 665 -28.25 21.29 8.66
C ASN A 665 -27.28 21.47 7.48
N ARG A 666 -26.51 20.42 7.15
CA ARG A 666 -25.58 20.39 6.01
C ARG A 666 -26.07 19.42 4.96
N PHE A 667 -25.79 19.75 3.71
CA PHE A 667 -26.26 19.04 2.53
C PHE A 667 -25.13 18.80 1.54
N HIS A 668 -25.19 17.68 0.85
CA HIS A 668 -24.28 17.28 -0.21
C HIS A 668 -25.07 17.12 -1.51
N PRO A 669 -24.63 17.71 -2.64
CA PRO A 669 -25.24 17.42 -3.93
C PRO A 669 -25.16 15.92 -4.21
N ARG A 670 -26.26 15.31 -4.63
CA ARG A 670 -26.26 13.88 -4.96
C ARG A 670 -25.46 13.66 -6.25
N ILE A 671 -24.51 12.72 -6.22
CA ILE A 671 -23.62 12.42 -7.35
C ILE A 671 -24.42 11.90 -8.57
N CYS A 672 -24.08 12.38 -9.77
CA CYS A 672 -24.72 11.96 -11.02
C CYS A 672 -26.24 12.21 -11.11
N VAL A 673 -26.80 13.13 -10.30
CA VAL A 673 -28.25 13.44 -10.32
C VAL A 673 -28.75 14.01 -11.64
N GLN A 674 -27.85 14.50 -12.48
CA GLN A 674 -28.17 15.02 -13.82
C GLN A 674 -28.86 13.98 -14.72
N PHE A 675 -28.74 12.68 -14.40
CA PHE A 675 -29.37 11.59 -15.14
C PHE A 675 -30.72 11.13 -14.57
N ASP A 676 -31.25 11.81 -13.54
CA ASP A 676 -32.44 11.38 -12.82
C ASP A 676 -33.61 12.37 -12.88
N PHE A 677 -34.80 11.85 -12.58
CA PHE A 677 -36.07 12.56 -12.78
C PHE A 677 -36.24 13.81 -11.91
N ILE A 678 -35.66 13.84 -10.69
CA ILE A 678 -35.67 15.06 -9.87
C ILE A 678 -34.96 16.21 -10.59
N TYR A 679 -33.83 15.95 -11.25
CA TYR A 679 -33.12 16.95 -12.02
C TYR A 679 -33.90 17.35 -13.28
N GLU A 680 -34.53 16.39 -13.97
CA GLU A 680 -35.41 16.67 -15.12
C GLU A 680 -36.52 17.67 -14.74
N SER A 681 -37.07 17.55 -13.53
CA SER A 681 -38.15 18.40 -13.02
C SER A 681 -37.77 19.85 -12.72
N LEU A 682 -36.46 20.16 -12.63
CA LEU A 682 -35.98 21.52 -12.38
C LEU A 682 -36.16 22.42 -13.60
N TYR A 683 -36.38 23.71 -13.36
CA TYR A 683 -36.31 24.73 -14.41
C TYR A 683 -34.88 24.84 -14.97
N ASP A 684 -34.74 25.24 -16.24
CA ASP A 684 -33.43 25.36 -16.89
C ASP A 684 -32.48 26.32 -16.17
N SER A 685 -33.01 27.38 -15.54
CA SER A 685 -32.23 28.28 -14.68
C SER A 685 -31.65 27.56 -13.46
N ASP A 686 -32.47 26.74 -12.81
CA ASP A 686 -32.08 26.00 -11.59
C ASP A 686 -31.11 24.87 -11.94
N LYS A 687 -31.28 24.22 -13.10
CA LYS A 687 -30.34 23.24 -13.65
C LYS A 687 -28.94 23.84 -13.84
N ALA A 688 -28.86 25.05 -14.41
CA ALA A 688 -27.60 25.75 -14.60
C ALA A 688 -26.94 26.13 -13.27
N ILE A 689 -27.72 26.62 -12.31
CA ILE A 689 -27.24 26.95 -10.95
C ILE A 689 -26.75 25.70 -10.22
N PHE A 690 -27.54 24.63 -10.25
CA PHE A 690 -27.19 23.35 -9.62
C PHE A 690 -25.90 22.79 -10.21
N ASN A 691 -25.72 22.79 -11.54
CA ASN A 691 -24.49 22.30 -12.17
C ASN A 691 -23.25 23.11 -11.76
N LYS A 692 -23.39 24.43 -11.61
CA LYS A 692 -22.30 25.29 -11.11
C LYS A 692 -21.92 24.91 -9.68
N LEU A 693 -22.92 24.74 -8.80
CA LEU A 693 -22.75 24.31 -7.42
C LEU A 693 -22.13 22.91 -7.32
N TYR A 694 -22.66 21.95 -8.09
CA TYR A 694 -22.17 20.57 -8.19
C TYR A 694 -20.68 20.54 -8.56
N ASN A 695 -20.29 21.29 -9.60
CA ASN A 695 -18.91 21.33 -10.05
C ASN A 695 -17.98 21.98 -9.02
N ASP A 696 -18.42 23.03 -8.33
CA ASP A 696 -17.65 23.61 -7.24
C ASP A 696 -17.46 22.62 -6.07
N TYR A 697 -18.53 21.97 -5.65
CA TYR A 697 -18.53 21.02 -4.54
C TYR A 697 -17.57 19.85 -4.77
N PHE A 698 -17.66 19.19 -5.93
CA PHE A 698 -16.92 17.96 -6.20
C PHE A 698 -15.48 18.17 -6.66
N TYR A 699 -15.17 19.30 -7.31
CA TYR A 699 -13.88 19.48 -7.98
C TYR A 699 -13.06 20.69 -7.48
N ARG A 700 -13.59 21.52 -6.57
CA ARG A 700 -12.88 22.74 -6.10
C ARG A 700 -12.90 22.92 -4.59
N ARG A 701 -14.08 23.03 -3.99
CA ARG A 701 -14.32 23.42 -2.59
C ARG A 701 -13.47 22.65 -1.59
N ASN A 702 -13.29 21.36 -1.83
CA ASN A 702 -12.72 20.44 -0.86
C ASN A 702 -11.20 20.20 -1.01
N ASN A 703 -10.55 20.65 -2.09
CA ASN A 703 -9.15 20.27 -2.39
C ASN A 703 -8.18 20.63 -1.24
N GLN A 704 -8.24 21.86 -0.72
CA GLN A 704 -7.36 22.27 0.39
C GLN A 704 -7.69 21.54 1.70
N PHE A 705 -8.96 21.25 1.94
CA PHE A 705 -9.41 20.53 3.12
C PHE A 705 -8.91 19.08 3.10
N TRP A 706 -9.10 18.37 1.98
CA TRP A 706 -8.63 17.00 1.80
C TRP A 706 -7.10 16.87 1.81
N TYR A 707 -6.38 17.87 1.30
CA TYR A 707 -4.93 17.97 1.49
C TYR A 707 -4.56 17.93 2.98
N GLN A 708 -5.19 18.78 3.81
CA GLN A 708 -4.93 18.83 5.25
C GLN A 708 -5.31 17.52 5.95
N GLU A 709 -6.43 16.89 5.56
CA GLU A 709 -6.86 15.60 6.10
C GLU A 709 -5.85 14.48 5.80
N ALA A 710 -5.31 14.44 4.59
CA ALA A 710 -4.28 13.46 4.22
C ALA A 710 -2.97 13.69 4.98
N MET A 711 -2.54 14.95 5.13
CA MET A 711 -1.29 15.32 5.82
C MET A 711 -1.33 15.06 7.33
N LYS A 712 -2.51 14.90 7.94
CA LYS A 712 -2.63 14.42 9.33
C LYS A 712 -2.25 12.94 9.49
N LYS A 713 -2.33 12.16 8.40
CA LYS A 713 -2.32 10.68 8.41
C LYS A 713 -1.11 10.14 7.66
N LEU A 714 -1.03 10.37 6.35
CA LEU A 714 -0.06 9.74 5.45
C LEU A 714 1.40 9.90 5.89
N PRO A 715 1.87 11.07 6.37
CA PRO A 715 3.26 11.20 6.81
C PRO A 715 3.65 10.21 7.92
N LYS A 716 2.74 9.90 8.85
CA LYS A 716 2.99 8.92 9.93
C LYS A 716 3.11 7.50 9.36
N LEU A 717 2.33 7.21 8.33
CA LEU A 717 2.22 5.87 7.75
C LEU A 717 3.39 5.56 6.81
N VAL A 718 3.73 6.49 5.91
CA VAL A 718 4.86 6.31 4.99
C VAL A 718 6.20 6.25 5.72
N ASN A 719 6.31 6.89 6.89
CA ASN A 719 7.49 6.83 7.74
C ASN A 719 7.52 5.63 8.70
N ALA A 720 6.46 4.81 8.76
CA ALA A 720 6.40 3.68 9.70
C ALA A 720 7.39 2.55 9.36
N THR A 721 7.80 2.46 8.09
CA THR A 721 8.70 1.41 7.60
C THR A 721 9.59 1.94 6.47
N ARG A 722 10.63 1.18 6.12
CA ARG A 722 11.48 1.44 4.95
C ARG A 722 10.95 0.85 3.65
N MET A 723 9.75 0.28 3.62
CA MET A 723 9.22 -0.29 2.38
C MET A 723 8.92 0.80 1.35
N LEU A 724 9.08 0.48 0.06
CA LEU A 724 8.72 1.40 -1.03
C LEU A 724 7.19 1.55 -1.13
N VAL A 725 6.72 2.79 -1.04
CA VAL A 725 5.29 3.13 -1.05
C VAL A 725 4.81 3.37 -2.49
N CYS A 726 3.85 2.57 -2.93
CA CYS A 726 3.11 2.79 -4.17
C CYS A 726 1.64 3.01 -3.82
N ALA A 727 1.00 4.00 -4.42
CA ALA A 727 -0.44 4.20 -4.27
C ALA A 727 -1.18 3.70 -5.50
N GLU A 728 -2.36 3.15 -5.29
CA GLU A 728 -3.40 3.20 -6.31
C GLU A 728 -4.24 4.46 -6.12
N ASP A 729 -4.08 5.36 -7.08
CA ASP A 729 -4.68 6.69 -7.16
C ASP A 729 -5.54 6.82 -8.42
N LEU A 730 -6.47 5.88 -8.62
CA LEU A 730 -7.44 5.88 -9.73
C LEU A 730 -8.82 6.39 -9.29
N GLY A 731 -9.71 6.55 -10.27
CA GLY A 731 -11.10 6.95 -10.05
C GLY A 731 -11.29 8.47 -9.99
N MET A 732 -12.17 8.96 -9.11
CA MET A 732 -12.44 10.39 -8.95
C MET A 732 -11.36 11.06 -8.08
N VAL A 733 -10.20 11.33 -8.69
CA VAL A 733 -9.01 11.86 -8.02
C VAL A 733 -9.10 13.39 -7.87
N PRO A 734 -9.09 13.95 -6.64
CA PRO A 734 -9.01 15.40 -6.45
C PRO A 734 -7.58 15.92 -6.73
N ASP A 735 -7.47 17.17 -7.20
CA ASP A 735 -6.20 17.80 -7.59
C ASP A 735 -5.12 17.73 -6.48
N CYS A 736 -5.56 17.78 -5.22
CA CYS A 736 -4.65 17.75 -4.07
C CYS A 736 -3.88 16.44 -3.91
N VAL A 737 -4.35 15.34 -4.50
CA VAL A 737 -3.66 14.04 -4.41
C VAL A 737 -2.28 14.13 -5.02
N ALA A 738 -2.14 14.72 -6.20
CA ALA A 738 -0.86 14.89 -6.85
C ALA A 738 0.14 15.70 -5.99
N TRP A 739 -0.35 16.70 -5.23
CA TRP A 739 0.48 17.51 -4.34
C TRP A 739 1.05 16.65 -3.21
N VAL A 740 0.19 15.91 -2.49
CA VAL A 740 0.58 15.05 -1.36
C VAL A 740 1.47 13.91 -1.83
N MET A 741 1.15 13.27 -2.94
CA MET A 741 1.96 12.19 -3.53
C MET A 741 3.37 12.68 -3.86
N ASN A 742 3.49 13.87 -4.44
CA ASN A 742 4.77 14.48 -4.71
C ASN A 742 5.51 14.85 -3.41
N GLU A 743 4.85 15.52 -2.46
CA GLU A 743 5.44 15.95 -1.19
C GLU A 743 5.96 14.77 -0.36
N LEU A 744 5.23 13.65 -0.33
CA LEU A 744 5.60 12.44 0.40
C LEU A 744 6.41 11.44 -0.45
N ARG A 745 6.74 11.80 -1.70
CA ARG A 745 7.54 10.99 -2.64
C ARG A 745 6.95 9.58 -2.88
N ILE A 746 5.63 9.45 -2.87
CA ILE A 746 4.91 8.19 -3.10
C ILE A 746 4.82 7.95 -4.61
N LEU A 747 4.98 6.69 -5.05
CA LEU A 747 4.81 6.32 -6.46
C LEU A 747 3.32 6.30 -6.83
N SER A 748 2.97 7.01 -7.90
CA SER A 748 1.62 6.99 -8.51
C SER A 748 1.45 5.75 -9.43
N LEU A 749 0.23 5.28 -9.65
CA LEU A 749 -0.08 4.19 -10.58
C LEU A 749 -0.49 4.76 -11.94
N GLU A 750 0.22 4.39 -13.01
CA GLU A 750 -0.08 4.83 -14.38
C GLU A 750 -0.63 3.69 -15.23
N ILE A 751 -1.82 3.92 -15.80
CA ILE A 751 -2.51 2.97 -16.67
C ILE A 751 -2.87 3.69 -17.96
N GLN A 752 -2.32 3.23 -19.08
CA GLN A 752 -2.46 3.93 -20.35
C GLN A 752 -3.91 4.04 -20.83
N SER A 753 -4.73 3.03 -20.55
CA SER A 753 -6.15 3.00 -20.91
C SER A 753 -7.02 3.86 -19.99
N MET A 754 -6.51 4.32 -18.85
CA MET A 754 -7.24 5.12 -17.86
C MET A 754 -6.38 6.34 -17.44
N PRO A 755 -6.19 7.32 -18.34
CA PRO A 755 -5.39 8.51 -18.05
C PRO A 755 -6.01 9.36 -16.94
N LYS A 756 -5.15 10.00 -16.13
CA LYS A 756 -5.58 10.96 -15.11
C LYS A 756 -6.02 12.31 -15.69
N ASP A 757 -5.49 12.69 -16.86
CA ASP A 757 -5.92 13.91 -17.56
C ASP A 757 -7.22 13.62 -18.34
N PRO A 758 -8.36 14.23 -17.96
CA PRO A 758 -9.63 14.00 -18.63
C PRO A 758 -9.69 14.55 -20.07
N LYS A 759 -8.66 15.28 -20.53
CA LYS A 759 -8.58 15.81 -21.90
C LYS A 759 -8.04 14.80 -22.91
N VAL A 760 -7.41 13.72 -22.45
CA VAL A 760 -6.85 12.69 -23.32
C VAL A 760 -7.62 11.39 -23.17
N ARG A 761 -7.76 10.65 -24.28
CA ARG A 761 -8.43 9.33 -24.26
C ARG A 761 -7.51 8.22 -23.76
N PHE A 762 -6.22 8.34 -24.03
CA PHE A 762 -5.16 7.41 -23.61
C PHE A 762 -4.00 8.20 -23.03
N GLY A 763 -3.34 7.64 -22.01
CA GLY A 763 -2.10 8.19 -21.48
C GLY A 763 -0.95 8.08 -22.48
N HIS A 764 -0.04 9.04 -22.44
CA HIS A 764 1.21 8.98 -23.21
C HIS A 764 2.31 8.38 -22.34
N LEU A 765 2.73 7.14 -22.65
CA LEU A 765 3.71 6.41 -21.83
C LEU A 765 5.03 7.15 -21.65
N GLY A 766 5.46 7.99 -22.61
CA GLY A 766 6.67 8.80 -22.50
C GLY A 766 6.58 9.96 -21.51
N GLU A 767 5.37 10.33 -21.09
CA GLU A 767 5.10 11.43 -20.15
C GLU A 767 4.85 10.93 -18.72
N ASN A 768 4.88 9.61 -18.49
CA ASN A 768 4.74 9.07 -17.15
C ASN A 768 5.76 9.70 -16.18
N PRO A 769 5.37 10.08 -14.95
CA PRO A 769 6.34 10.53 -13.96
C PRO A 769 7.34 9.42 -13.64
N TYR A 770 8.62 9.74 -13.41
CA TYR A 770 9.59 8.71 -13.01
C TYR A 770 9.19 8.00 -11.70
N ARG A 771 8.69 8.74 -10.70
CA ARG A 771 8.11 8.18 -9.46
C ARG A 771 6.71 7.61 -9.72
N SER A 772 6.64 6.55 -10.50
CA SER A 772 5.39 5.83 -10.78
C SER A 772 5.58 4.34 -11.03
N VAL A 773 4.47 3.63 -10.99
CA VAL A 773 4.31 2.24 -11.42
C VAL A 773 3.50 2.23 -12.72
N SER A 774 4.11 1.87 -13.84
CA SER A 774 3.39 1.63 -15.09
C SER A 774 2.85 0.21 -15.11
N THR A 775 1.57 0.04 -15.45
CA THR A 775 0.97 -1.26 -15.77
C THR A 775 0.00 -1.13 -16.94
N ILE A 776 -0.29 -2.24 -17.63
CA ILE A 776 -1.31 -2.31 -18.67
C ILE A 776 -2.70 -2.46 -18.03
N SER A 777 -2.81 -3.38 -17.07
CA SER A 777 -4.05 -3.71 -16.37
C SER A 777 -3.77 -4.00 -14.89
N THR A 778 -4.78 -3.87 -14.05
CA THR A 778 -4.76 -4.39 -12.67
C THR A 778 -5.62 -5.65 -12.59
N HIS A 779 -5.68 -6.27 -11.41
CA HIS A 779 -6.54 -7.42 -11.16
C HIS A 779 -8.05 -7.11 -11.28
N ASP A 780 -8.44 -5.84 -11.19
CA ASP A 780 -9.82 -5.35 -11.34
C ASP A 780 -10.20 -5.03 -12.80
N MET A 781 -9.22 -4.98 -13.69
CA MET A 781 -9.39 -4.60 -15.08
C MET A 781 -9.42 -5.82 -15.99
N ALA A 782 -9.89 -5.60 -17.22
CA ALA A 782 -9.71 -6.55 -18.30
C ALA A 782 -8.21 -6.73 -18.61
N THR A 783 -7.79 -7.97 -18.92
CA THR A 783 -6.41 -8.22 -19.40
C THR A 783 -6.18 -7.53 -20.74
N LEU A 784 -4.93 -7.38 -21.19
CA LEU A 784 -4.64 -6.73 -22.49
C LEU A 784 -5.47 -7.30 -23.64
N ARG A 785 -5.62 -8.63 -23.70
CA ARG A 785 -6.39 -9.30 -24.75
C ARG A 785 -7.89 -9.03 -24.63
N GLN A 786 -8.42 -9.10 -23.42
CA GLN A 786 -9.84 -8.82 -23.18
C GLN A 786 -10.15 -7.37 -23.53
N TRP A 787 -9.35 -6.42 -23.03
CA TRP A 787 -9.52 -5.00 -23.29
C TRP A 787 -9.51 -4.68 -24.80
N TRP A 788 -8.65 -5.37 -25.57
CA TRP A 788 -8.60 -5.21 -27.02
C TRP A 788 -9.89 -5.64 -27.73
N ASP A 789 -10.57 -6.67 -27.21
CA ASP A 789 -11.75 -7.26 -27.83
C ASP A 789 -13.08 -6.72 -27.25
N GLU A 790 -13.06 -6.09 -26.07
CA GLU A 790 -14.24 -5.54 -25.38
C GLU A 790 -14.86 -4.33 -26.11
N ASP A 791 -14.04 -3.46 -26.74
CA ASP A 791 -14.50 -2.28 -27.48
C ASP A 791 -13.64 -2.06 -28.74
N TRP A 792 -14.21 -2.42 -29.90
CA TRP A 792 -13.52 -2.39 -31.19
C TRP A 792 -13.19 -0.96 -31.65
N GLU A 793 -14.05 0.01 -31.35
CA GLU A 793 -13.81 1.40 -31.72
C GLU A 793 -12.66 1.98 -30.90
N ARG A 794 -12.62 1.67 -29.60
CA ARG A 794 -11.53 2.08 -28.71
C ARG A 794 -10.22 1.39 -29.07
N ALA A 795 -10.23 0.09 -29.39
CA ALA A 795 -9.04 -0.64 -29.84
C ALA A 795 -8.50 -0.09 -31.17
N GLN A 796 -9.39 0.22 -32.13
CA GLN A 796 -9.05 0.85 -33.39
C GLN A 796 -8.39 2.23 -33.19
N ASP A 797 -8.98 3.07 -32.34
CA ASP A 797 -8.42 4.38 -32.01
C ASP A 797 -7.04 4.24 -31.36
N TYR A 798 -6.86 3.33 -30.40
CA TYR A 798 -5.55 3.06 -29.80
C TYR A 798 -4.51 2.59 -30.84
N PHE A 799 -4.89 1.68 -31.74
CA PHE A 799 -4.03 1.17 -32.82
C PHE A 799 -3.54 2.30 -33.74
N ASN A 800 -4.40 3.25 -34.06
CA ASN A 800 -4.04 4.37 -34.93
C ASN A 800 -3.30 5.50 -34.19
N SER A 801 -3.79 5.88 -33.01
CA SER A 801 -3.30 7.06 -32.27
C SER A 801 -2.09 6.78 -31.39
N MET A 802 -2.07 5.65 -30.67
CA MET A 802 -0.99 5.33 -29.72
C MET A 802 0.09 4.46 -30.35
N LEU A 803 -0.31 3.52 -31.21
CA LEU A 803 0.64 2.64 -31.91
C LEU A 803 1.11 3.19 -33.26
N HIS A 804 0.45 4.24 -33.77
CA HIS A 804 0.74 4.89 -35.05
C HIS A 804 0.71 3.94 -36.24
N ARG A 805 -0.22 2.97 -36.22
CA ARG A 805 -0.39 1.99 -37.30
C ARG A 805 -1.58 2.35 -38.18
N GLY A 806 -1.45 2.14 -39.48
CA GLY A 806 -2.53 2.35 -40.45
C GLY A 806 -3.38 1.10 -40.66
N GLY A 807 -4.60 1.29 -41.16
CA GLY A 807 -5.54 0.20 -41.47
C GLY A 807 -6.36 -0.27 -40.27
N PRO A 808 -7.16 -1.34 -40.45
CA PRO A 808 -7.99 -1.89 -39.39
C PRO A 808 -7.13 -2.57 -38.32
N ALA A 809 -7.48 -2.38 -37.05
CA ALA A 809 -6.90 -3.10 -35.93
C ALA A 809 -7.16 -4.61 -36.10
N PRO A 810 -6.12 -5.46 -35.95
CA PRO A 810 -6.30 -6.91 -36.07
C PRO A 810 -7.08 -7.47 -34.88
N HIS A 811 -8.01 -8.39 -35.16
CA HIS A 811 -8.76 -9.14 -34.15
C HIS A 811 -8.72 -10.65 -34.43
N PRO A 812 -8.48 -11.49 -33.42
CA PRO A 812 -8.08 -11.13 -32.04
C PRO A 812 -6.67 -10.50 -32.01
N LEU A 813 -6.27 -9.92 -30.86
CA LEU A 813 -4.95 -9.30 -30.69
C LEU A 813 -3.80 -10.30 -31.00
N PRO A 814 -3.01 -10.08 -32.07
CA PRO A 814 -1.92 -11.00 -32.43
C PRO A 814 -0.70 -10.81 -31.52
N GLY A 815 0.07 -11.87 -31.31
CA GLY A 815 1.19 -11.86 -30.36
C GLY A 815 2.29 -10.85 -30.63
N TRP A 816 2.59 -10.60 -31.90
CA TRP A 816 3.58 -9.58 -32.28
C TRP A 816 3.11 -8.17 -31.90
N LEU A 817 1.80 -7.89 -31.90
CA LEU A 817 1.24 -6.58 -31.54
C LEU A 817 1.20 -6.42 -30.02
N ALA A 818 0.81 -7.47 -29.29
CA ALA A 818 0.94 -7.52 -27.84
C ALA A 818 2.39 -7.29 -27.39
N ARG A 819 3.36 -7.89 -28.08
CA ARG A 819 4.80 -7.67 -27.85
C ARG A 819 5.21 -6.20 -28.03
N ASP A 820 4.71 -5.51 -29.06
CA ASP A 820 4.94 -4.06 -29.27
C ASP A 820 4.36 -3.23 -28.11
N ILE A 821 3.13 -3.53 -27.69
CA ILE A 821 2.48 -2.85 -26.55
C ILE A 821 3.29 -3.05 -25.26
N VAL A 822 3.69 -4.28 -24.95
CA VAL A 822 4.51 -4.61 -23.77
C VAL A 822 5.87 -3.90 -23.84
N SER A 823 6.53 -3.92 -25.00
CA SER A 823 7.81 -3.22 -25.21
C SER A 823 7.68 -1.72 -24.91
N ARG A 824 6.64 -1.06 -25.41
CA ARG A 824 6.38 0.37 -25.16
C ARG A 824 6.20 0.69 -23.68
N HIS A 825 5.45 -0.15 -22.95
CA HIS A 825 5.29 0.00 -21.50
C HIS A 825 6.63 -0.14 -20.77
N LEU A 826 7.44 -1.13 -21.14
CA LEU A 826 8.78 -1.29 -20.56
C LEU A 826 9.68 -0.08 -20.84
N THR A 827 9.57 0.55 -22.01
CA THR A 827 10.34 1.76 -22.35
C THR A 827 9.88 3.03 -21.64
N SER A 828 8.72 3.05 -20.96
CA SER A 828 8.22 4.21 -20.20
C SER A 828 9.20 4.67 -19.10
N PRO A 829 9.33 5.97 -18.80
CA PRO A 829 10.24 6.46 -17.76
C PRO A 829 9.89 6.00 -16.35
N SER A 830 8.72 5.40 -16.10
CA SER A 830 8.30 4.90 -14.78
C SER A 830 9.37 4.03 -14.12
N MET A 831 9.62 4.27 -12.83
CA MET A 831 10.57 3.50 -12.01
C MET A 831 10.20 2.02 -12.02
N LEU A 832 8.93 1.68 -11.78
CA LEU A 832 8.46 0.30 -11.84
C LEU A 832 7.59 0.12 -13.10
N CYS A 833 7.80 -0.96 -13.84
CA CYS A 833 6.89 -1.45 -14.86
C CYS A 833 6.49 -2.88 -14.48
N ILE A 834 5.31 -3.04 -13.88
CA ILE A 834 4.83 -4.32 -13.36
C ILE A 834 3.62 -4.74 -14.17
N LEU A 835 3.72 -5.86 -14.89
CA LEU A 835 2.65 -6.35 -15.76
C LEU A 835 2.01 -7.62 -15.19
N GLY A 836 0.71 -7.81 -15.43
CA GLY A 836 0.05 -9.07 -15.07
C GLY A 836 0.70 -10.27 -15.76
N ILE A 837 0.70 -11.44 -15.13
CA ILE A 837 1.19 -12.66 -15.78
C ILE A 837 0.44 -12.96 -17.10
N GLN A 838 -0.85 -12.61 -17.17
CA GLN A 838 -1.65 -12.71 -18.39
C GLN A 838 -1.15 -11.77 -19.50
N ASP A 839 -0.73 -10.56 -19.14
CA ASP A 839 -0.20 -9.58 -20.09
C ASP A 839 1.20 -10.02 -20.59
N TRP A 840 2.03 -10.63 -19.73
CA TRP A 840 3.28 -11.25 -20.18
C TRP A 840 3.02 -12.41 -21.15
N MET A 841 2.13 -13.35 -20.80
CA MET A 841 1.77 -14.49 -21.67
C MET A 841 1.08 -14.04 -22.97
N SER A 842 0.52 -12.82 -23.01
CA SER A 842 -0.16 -12.28 -24.19
C SER A 842 0.75 -12.04 -25.39
N ILE A 843 2.08 -12.16 -25.27
CA ILE A 843 3.01 -12.02 -26.40
C ILE A 843 3.21 -13.34 -27.16
N ASP A 844 2.85 -14.49 -26.56
CA ASP A 844 3.04 -15.83 -27.11
C ASP A 844 1.67 -16.50 -27.33
N GLU A 845 1.35 -16.88 -28.56
CA GLU A 845 0.03 -17.43 -28.90
C GLU A 845 -0.16 -18.86 -28.40
N GLU A 846 0.93 -19.60 -28.14
CA GLU A 846 0.89 -20.97 -27.64
C GLU A 846 0.62 -21.03 -26.12
N LEU A 847 0.92 -19.94 -25.40
CA LEU A 847 0.77 -19.86 -23.94
C LEU A 847 -0.58 -19.30 -23.48
N ARG A 848 -1.48 -18.91 -24.39
CA ARG A 848 -2.74 -18.23 -24.07
C ARG A 848 -3.90 -19.19 -23.89
N LEU A 849 -4.92 -18.76 -23.13
CA LEU A 849 -6.22 -19.45 -23.17
C LEU A 849 -6.97 -19.09 -24.46
N ALA A 850 -7.71 -20.08 -24.99
CA ALA A 850 -8.54 -19.89 -26.17
C ALA A 850 -9.63 -18.83 -25.94
N ASP A 851 -10.27 -18.84 -24.77
CA ASP A 851 -11.20 -17.81 -24.32
C ASP A 851 -10.44 -16.75 -23.51
N PRO A 852 -10.31 -15.50 -24.00
CA PRO A 852 -9.69 -14.43 -23.23
C PRO A 852 -10.39 -14.19 -21.90
N ASN A 853 -11.73 -14.32 -21.81
CA ASN A 853 -12.49 -14.02 -20.59
C ASN A 853 -12.15 -14.94 -19.42
N ALA A 854 -11.67 -16.15 -19.70
CA ALA A 854 -11.18 -17.09 -18.68
C ALA A 854 -9.90 -16.61 -17.97
N GLU A 855 -9.22 -15.59 -18.49
CA GLU A 855 -8.00 -15.00 -17.94
C GLU A 855 -8.28 -13.89 -16.88
N ARG A 856 -9.55 -13.45 -16.73
CA ARG A 856 -9.92 -12.35 -15.84
C ARG A 856 -9.82 -12.78 -14.37
N ILE A 857 -9.20 -11.93 -13.55
CA ILE A 857 -9.12 -12.16 -12.10
C ILE A 857 -10.42 -11.71 -11.43
N ASN A 858 -10.83 -10.45 -11.65
CA ASN A 858 -12.01 -9.85 -11.03
C ASN A 858 -12.90 -9.06 -12.00
N VAL A 859 -14.18 -8.98 -11.65
CA VAL A 859 -15.17 -8.07 -12.26
C VAL A 859 -15.73 -7.18 -11.14
N PRO A 860 -15.23 -5.93 -10.99
CA PRO A 860 -15.62 -5.04 -9.88
C PRO A 860 -17.12 -4.74 -9.80
N ALA A 861 -17.82 -4.74 -10.94
CA ALA A 861 -19.27 -4.56 -10.99
C ALA A 861 -20.06 -5.70 -10.33
N ASN A 862 -19.43 -6.86 -10.08
CA ASN A 862 -20.02 -7.98 -9.35
C ASN A 862 -19.51 -8.01 -7.89
N PRO A 863 -20.27 -7.50 -6.91
CA PRO A 863 -19.84 -7.48 -5.51
C PRO A 863 -19.73 -8.87 -4.87
N LYS A 864 -20.20 -9.93 -5.56
CA LYS A 864 -20.08 -11.34 -5.15
C LYS A 864 -19.30 -12.14 -6.21
N HIS A 865 -18.20 -11.58 -6.69
CA HIS A 865 -17.32 -12.26 -7.63
C HIS A 865 -16.54 -13.39 -6.95
N TYR A 866 -16.37 -14.52 -7.65
CA TYR A 866 -15.61 -15.66 -7.14
C TYR A 866 -14.15 -15.57 -7.63
N TRP A 867 -13.23 -15.30 -6.72
CA TRP A 867 -11.80 -15.10 -6.97
C TRP A 867 -11.07 -16.44 -7.14
N ARG A 868 -11.22 -17.04 -8.33
CA ARG A 868 -10.71 -18.41 -8.62
C ARG A 868 -9.90 -18.54 -9.90
N TYR A 869 -9.44 -17.42 -10.46
CA TYR A 869 -8.50 -17.47 -11.59
C TYR A 869 -7.27 -18.28 -11.19
N ARG A 870 -6.88 -19.19 -12.08
CA ARG A 870 -5.76 -20.11 -11.88
C ARG A 870 -4.93 -20.14 -13.15
N MET A 871 -3.61 -20.07 -13.01
CA MET A 871 -2.71 -20.26 -14.14
C MET A 871 -2.97 -21.63 -14.78
N HIS A 872 -3.19 -21.65 -16.09
CA HIS A 872 -3.34 -22.90 -16.84
C HIS A 872 -1.99 -23.57 -17.09
N VAL A 873 -0.90 -22.80 -17.12
CA VAL A 873 0.49 -23.26 -17.23
C VAL A 873 1.13 -23.40 -15.85
N SER A 874 1.90 -24.47 -15.62
CA SER A 874 2.68 -24.61 -14.38
C SER A 874 3.93 -23.70 -14.40
N ILE A 875 4.42 -23.29 -13.25
CA ILE A 875 5.67 -22.50 -13.15
C ILE A 875 6.83 -23.29 -13.77
N GLU A 876 6.89 -24.61 -13.55
CA GLU A 876 7.91 -25.47 -14.13
C GLU A 876 7.87 -25.47 -15.68
N ASP A 877 6.69 -25.55 -16.28
CA ASP A 877 6.54 -25.51 -17.75
C ASP A 877 6.80 -24.11 -18.31
N LEU A 878 6.41 -23.06 -17.57
CA LEU A 878 6.75 -21.68 -17.90
C LEU A 878 8.28 -21.49 -17.92
N MET A 879 8.99 -22.04 -16.94
CA MET A 879 10.46 -21.99 -16.89
C MET A 879 11.12 -22.81 -18.02
N LYS A 880 10.51 -23.93 -18.44
CA LYS A 880 11.00 -24.76 -19.55
C LYS A 880 10.82 -24.09 -20.93
N ASN A 881 9.87 -23.17 -21.09
CA ASN A 881 9.65 -22.47 -22.36
C ASN A 881 10.74 -21.42 -22.64
N LYS A 882 11.86 -21.88 -23.23
CA LYS A 882 13.03 -21.03 -23.54
C LYS A 882 12.71 -19.86 -24.45
N ALA A 883 11.94 -20.10 -25.52
CA ALA A 883 11.64 -19.07 -26.52
C ALA A 883 10.86 -17.89 -25.92
N PHE A 884 9.91 -18.17 -25.03
CA PHE A 884 9.17 -17.15 -24.29
C PHE A 884 10.06 -16.39 -23.29
N ASN A 885 10.88 -17.11 -22.51
CA ASN A 885 11.74 -16.50 -21.50
C ASN A 885 12.86 -15.64 -22.11
N GLU A 886 13.43 -16.05 -23.25
CA GLU A 886 14.39 -15.26 -24.03
C GLU A 886 13.72 -13.99 -24.56
N GLN A 887 12.49 -14.10 -25.09
CA GLN A 887 11.71 -12.96 -25.54
C GLN A 887 11.45 -11.90 -24.45
N ILE A 888 11.18 -12.31 -23.21
CA ILE A 888 11.02 -11.40 -22.07
C ILE A 888 12.36 -10.75 -21.71
N THR A 889 13.41 -11.56 -21.61
CA THR A 889 14.75 -11.09 -21.25
C THR A 889 15.26 -10.04 -22.24
N ASP A 890 15.04 -10.26 -23.54
CA ASP A 890 15.38 -9.31 -24.60
C ASP A 890 14.62 -7.99 -24.47
N LEU A 891 13.32 -8.04 -24.16
CA LEU A 891 12.50 -6.84 -23.98
C LEU A 891 12.98 -6.00 -22.79
N ILE A 892 13.29 -6.65 -21.68
CA ILE A 892 13.78 -6.00 -20.46
C ILE A 892 15.15 -5.36 -20.71
N TYR A 893 16.07 -6.11 -21.33
CA TYR A 893 17.39 -5.62 -21.69
C TYR A 893 17.32 -4.41 -22.64
N GLN A 894 16.50 -4.48 -23.70
CA GLN A 894 16.31 -3.39 -24.65
C GLN A 894 15.70 -2.13 -24.00
N ALA A 895 14.86 -2.29 -22.97
CA ALA A 895 14.27 -1.18 -22.23
C ALA A 895 15.23 -0.54 -21.20
N GLY A 896 16.39 -1.16 -20.95
CA GLY A 896 17.36 -0.73 -19.94
C GLY A 896 16.85 -0.91 -18.51
N ARG A 897 16.23 -2.05 -18.22
CA ARG A 897 15.68 -2.43 -16.91
C ARG A 897 16.37 -3.65 -16.31
#